data_AF-A0A9W8AHD0-F1
#
_entry.id   AF-A0A9W8AHD0-F1
#
_cell.length_a   1.000
_cell.length_b   1.000
_cell.length_c   1.000
_cell.angle_alpha   90.00
_cell.angle_beta   90.00
_cell.angle_gamma   90.00
#
_symmetry.space_group_name_H-M   'P 1'
#
loop_
_entity.id
_entity.type
_entity.pdbx_description
1 polymer ?
#
loop_
_entity_poly.entity_id
_entity_poly.type
_entity_poly.pdbx_seq_one_letter_code
_entity_poly.pdbx_strand_id
1 'polypeptide(L)'
;MYPYPNNNRPNSYTPSEGSSGYPPSNSGGPGYPSGGPNHGQHGNSGSSGYPSGGPNHGHNSGGGYGYPPDVSSFPNPPAMYPPSAGPGFHTPYPPPTGNYPPPSSISMPGGNGSGAYPPPMHSPGSGAYGNSYPAPPPPPPARPELPPRIQSIGYPDPYSQGPGAPYPPAAGPQRPPPPPRPTITTSTTSYPNRPNQSTVQAGPMSANPMYQPSHQSFGASSPGYPIPGGMAQNTPNAPVNVIPVYQPGQPRFDPDGIDGFHGPLLRFGDMNFHTRVFSGSVLVISTRGNLARAPMLTIVDQGVVVDQIEGQAIDQLGNHTFWRFGFRLQLTDNERPIQYSINQGRQHRFVLPSATRSWRWMFYSCNGFSASIKDPMGEFNGANPLWDDFLGKHERMPYHVMVGGGDQLYCDAVWTLPELKPFLDCKDKKKRKQVTFTPEMQYAVEQFYFNHYTYVFLYESSFRHAVSSVPYAMMIDDHDIFDGYGSYPDYLQQSHVFKGVGAVALRFYMLFQQQSTVQLAAKHQLFGASSFSWLKHLGSSTAVLGVDARFERSLTQVVSPASYDIIFGKLRDHLSTECRHLVVVLGVPIAYPRMSTAETALTVLSSTTVGSLLVKSGAVSGTLNEFGEPELLDDLNDHWTAKIHDTERNELVSRLQKFAQMRSIRVTFLSGDVHCCAVGKFMSKPSRKSGSAGATLAHTKDHRLMYQVVSSAIVNAPPPLALLRTLHVTSSNNTFDKYTDERMIDFFERDVDNTNLTNRKMLGRRNYCTVAEDGPSGDLVFVIHAETLDHRSTVPYQLNVPVLMPSTGDYH
;
A
#
# COMPACT_ATOMS: atom_id res chain seq x y z
N MET A 1 -24.35 19.51 18.67
CA MET A 1 -25.80 19.76 18.68
C MET A 1 -26.22 20.26 17.32
N TYR A 2 -26.92 19.44 16.53
CA TYR A 2 -28.01 19.74 15.59
C TYR A 2 -28.72 18.39 15.30
N PRO A 3 -30.04 18.36 15.05
CA PRO A 3 -30.92 17.37 15.68
C PRO A 3 -31.35 16.20 14.79
N TYR A 4 -31.57 15.04 15.45
CA TYR A 4 -32.40 13.94 14.96
C TYR A 4 -33.89 14.24 15.19
N PRO A 5 -34.81 13.82 14.30
CA PRO A 5 -36.17 13.54 14.68
C PRO A 5 -36.35 12.03 14.92
N ASN A 6 -36.76 11.70 16.14
CA ASN A 6 -37.22 10.39 16.57
C ASN A 6 -38.76 10.40 16.49
N ASN A 7 -39.39 9.39 15.89
CA ASN A 7 -40.81 9.11 16.09
C ASN A 7 -41.00 7.60 16.19
N ASN A 8 -41.68 7.18 17.25
CA ASN A 8 -41.75 5.80 17.72
C ASN A 8 -43.21 5.31 17.68
N ARG A 9 -43.39 4.12 17.09
CA ARG A 9 -44.46 3.10 17.29
C ARG A 9 -45.86 3.31 16.67
N PRO A 10 -46.70 2.25 16.60
CA PRO A 10 -46.50 1.02 15.82
C PRO A 10 -47.77 0.68 15.01
N ASN A 11 -47.66 -0.02 13.87
CA ASN A 11 -48.80 -0.81 13.37
C ASN A 11 -48.32 -1.96 12.51
N SER A 12 -48.77 -3.15 12.91
CA SER A 12 -48.69 -4.44 12.25
C SER A 12 -49.32 -4.40 10.85
N TYR A 13 -48.58 -4.80 9.81
CA TYR A 13 -49.16 -5.41 8.61
C TYR A 13 -48.09 -6.25 7.89
N THR A 14 -48.31 -7.56 7.88
CA THR A 14 -47.67 -8.55 7.01
C THR A 14 -48.06 -8.34 5.55
N PRO A 15 -47.14 -8.46 4.59
CA PRO A 15 -47.50 -8.74 3.20
C PRO A 15 -47.29 -10.22 2.88
N SER A 16 -48.41 -10.85 2.52
CA SER A 16 -48.56 -12.18 1.95
C SER A 16 -47.79 -12.37 0.65
N GLU A 17 -47.23 -13.57 0.50
CA GLU A 17 -46.76 -14.15 -0.76
C GLU A 17 -47.87 -14.13 -1.83
N GLY A 18 -47.53 -13.64 -3.02
CA GLY A 18 -48.39 -13.65 -4.20
C GLY A 18 -47.72 -14.42 -5.32
N SER A 19 -48.11 -15.68 -5.46
CA SER A 19 -47.78 -16.59 -6.56
C SER A 19 -48.49 -16.21 -7.87
N SER A 20 -47.76 -16.24 -8.97
CA SER A 20 -48.30 -16.39 -10.34
C SER A 20 -47.28 -17.22 -11.12
N GLY A 21 -47.55 -18.40 -11.69
CA GLY A 21 -48.79 -18.93 -12.23
C GLY A 21 -48.51 -19.32 -13.69
N TYR A 22 -47.88 -20.49 -13.90
CA TYR A 22 -47.70 -21.11 -15.21
C TYR A 22 -49.01 -21.79 -15.66
N PRO A 23 -49.33 -21.81 -16.97
CA PRO A 23 -50.27 -22.78 -17.54
C PRO A 23 -49.57 -23.77 -18.51
N PRO A 24 -50.25 -24.87 -18.90
CA PRO A 24 -49.68 -26.22 -18.79
C PRO A 24 -49.25 -26.88 -20.11
N SER A 25 -48.59 -28.03 -19.91
CA SER A 25 -48.21 -29.08 -20.85
C SER A 25 -49.27 -29.47 -21.88
N ASN A 26 -48.82 -29.73 -23.12
CA ASN A 26 -49.55 -30.56 -24.06
C ASN A 26 -48.62 -31.64 -24.65
N SER A 27 -49.10 -32.87 -24.57
CA SER A 27 -48.51 -34.12 -25.02
C SER A 27 -48.67 -34.32 -26.53
N GLY A 28 -47.66 -34.90 -27.19
CA GLY A 28 -47.81 -35.48 -28.53
C GLY A 28 -46.49 -35.73 -29.27
N GLY A 29 -45.96 -36.96 -29.20
CA GLY A 29 -45.18 -37.53 -30.33
C GLY A 29 -46.13 -37.85 -31.50
N PRO A 30 -45.64 -38.19 -32.72
CA PRO A 30 -44.69 -39.29 -32.93
C PRO A 30 -43.69 -39.10 -34.11
N GLY A 31 -42.78 -40.07 -34.29
CA GLY A 31 -42.43 -40.59 -35.63
C GLY A 31 -41.01 -40.32 -36.17
N TYR A 32 -40.18 -41.37 -36.14
CA TYR A 32 -39.04 -41.57 -37.06
C TYR A 32 -39.53 -41.66 -38.54
N PRO A 33 -38.67 -41.43 -39.54
CA PRO A 33 -38.06 -42.60 -40.19
C PRO A 33 -36.57 -42.47 -40.57
N SER A 34 -36.00 -43.67 -40.66
CA SER A 34 -34.72 -44.13 -41.17
C SER A 34 -34.31 -43.67 -42.58
N GLY A 35 -33.00 -43.58 -42.82
CA GLY A 35 -32.40 -43.67 -44.16
C GLY A 35 -30.92 -43.28 -44.24
N GLY A 36 -30.00 -44.23 -44.10
CA GLY A 36 -28.72 -44.22 -44.85
C GLY A 36 -28.90 -44.99 -46.16
N PRO A 37 -27.85 -45.34 -46.95
CA PRO A 37 -26.42 -45.00 -46.85
C PRO A 37 -25.79 -44.56 -48.21
N ASN A 38 -24.53 -44.06 -48.25
CA ASN A 38 -23.46 -44.67 -49.08
C ASN A 38 -22.06 -44.04 -48.99
N HIS A 39 -21.10 -44.92 -49.31
CA HIS A 39 -19.63 -44.93 -49.32
C HIS A 39 -18.84 -43.86 -50.14
N GLY A 40 -17.56 -43.67 -49.75
CA GLY A 40 -16.46 -43.22 -50.63
C GLY A 40 -15.06 -43.01 -50.01
N GLN A 41 -14.31 -44.11 -49.86
CA GLN A 41 -12.87 -44.39 -49.61
C GLN A 41 -11.69 -43.38 -49.85
N HIS A 42 -10.55 -43.77 -49.22
CA HIS A 42 -9.10 -43.49 -49.37
C HIS A 42 -8.47 -42.47 -48.38
N GLY A 43 -7.36 -42.68 -47.66
CA GLY A 43 -6.40 -43.80 -47.46
C GLY A 43 -5.14 -43.31 -46.69
N ASN A 44 -4.73 -44.06 -45.64
CA ASN A 44 -3.43 -44.27 -44.96
C ASN A 44 -2.24 -43.26 -45.10
N SER A 45 -1.38 -42.95 -44.11
CA SER A 45 -0.66 -43.81 -43.14
C SER A 45 0.28 -42.99 -42.20
N GLY A 46 0.67 -43.53 -41.02
CA GLY A 46 1.88 -43.07 -40.29
C GLY A 46 1.91 -43.20 -38.74
N SER A 47 2.17 -44.41 -38.24
CA SER A 47 2.36 -44.87 -36.83
C SER A 47 3.56 -44.25 -36.08
N SER A 48 3.54 -44.02 -34.75
CA SER A 48 3.94 -44.95 -33.65
C SER A 48 3.99 -44.14 -32.32
N GLY A 49 3.80 -44.62 -31.08
CA GLY A 49 3.64 -45.94 -30.47
C GLY A 49 4.18 -45.87 -29.03
N TYR A 50 3.31 -45.82 -28.01
CA TYR A 50 3.64 -46.06 -26.59
C TYR A 50 3.59 -47.57 -26.30
N PRO A 51 4.19 -48.03 -25.19
CA PRO A 51 3.55 -49.12 -24.44
C PRO A 51 3.43 -48.84 -22.95
N SER A 52 2.22 -49.11 -22.45
CA SER A 52 1.87 -49.35 -21.06
C SER A 52 1.69 -50.85 -20.84
N GLY A 53 2.12 -51.38 -19.69
CA GLY A 53 1.78 -52.72 -19.23
C GLY A 53 1.89 -52.84 -17.70
N GLY A 54 0.80 -53.18 -17.03
CA GLY A 54 0.80 -53.87 -15.72
C GLY A 54 0.46 -55.36 -15.91
N PRO A 55 0.01 -56.13 -14.90
CA PRO A 55 -0.09 -55.83 -13.46
C PRO A 55 0.28 -57.00 -12.48
N ASN A 56 0.25 -56.69 -11.17
CA ASN A 56 -0.35 -57.46 -10.05
C ASN A 56 0.49 -58.26 -9.01
N HIS A 57 0.07 -58.05 -7.74
CA HIS A 57 0.15 -58.82 -6.48
C HIS A 57 1.41 -58.88 -5.57
N GLY A 58 1.21 -58.48 -4.30
CA GLY A 58 1.95 -58.93 -3.12
C GLY A 58 1.67 -58.11 -1.85
N HIS A 59 0.93 -58.66 -0.88
CA HIS A 59 0.75 -58.13 0.49
C HIS A 59 2.07 -58.18 1.29
N ASN A 60 2.38 -57.17 2.13
CA ASN A 60 2.54 -57.32 3.60
C ASN A 60 2.92 -55.98 4.31
N SER A 61 2.19 -55.70 5.40
CA SER A 61 2.54 -55.09 6.70
C SER A 61 3.89 -54.39 6.95
N GLY A 62 3.85 -53.31 7.75
CA GLY A 62 4.95 -52.92 8.65
C GLY A 62 5.32 -51.43 8.61
N GLY A 63 5.17 -50.74 9.74
CA GLY A 63 5.37 -49.30 9.89
C GLY A 63 6.82 -48.80 9.88
N GLY A 64 6.97 -47.49 10.07
CA GLY A 64 8.25 -46.84 10.33
C GLY A 64 8.26 -45.39 9.91
N TYR A 65 8.04 -44.48 10.85
CA TYR A 65 8.39 -43.08 10.73
C TYR A 65 9.89 -42.95 10.46
N GLY A 66 10.26 -42.27 9.36
CA GLY A 66 11.63 -41.89 9.05
C GLY A 66 11.67 -40.43 8.63
N TYR A 67 12.32 -39.60 9.44
CA TYR A 67 12.76 -38.26 9.04
C TYR A 67 13.75 -38.35 7.87
N PRO A 68 13.69 -37.47 6.86
CA PRO A 68 14.83 -37.22 5.99
C PRO A 68 15.72 -36.09 6.55
N PRO A 69 17.00 -36.06 6.13
CA PRO A 69 18.10 -35.45 6.87
C PRO A 69 18.29 -33.95 6.58
N ASP A 70 19.08 -33.34 7.46
CA ASP A 70 19.74 -32.04 7.34
C ASP A 70 20.24 -31.77 5.91
N VAL A 71 19.81 -30.63 5.32
CA VAL A 71 20.35 -30.11 4.05
C VAL A 71 20.91 -28.71 4.29
N SER A 72 22.07 -28.67 4.94
CA SER A 72 22.98 -27.54 4.90
C SER A 72 23.83 -27.64 3.63
N SER A 73 23.40 -26.99 2.53
CA SER A 73 24.26 -26.41 1.47
C SER A 73 23.44 -26.03 0.24
N PHE A 74 23.11 -24.76 0.10
CA PHE A 74 22.85 -24.12 -1.19
C PHE A 74 23.78 -22.91 -1.34
N PRO A 75 24.29 -22.65 -2.56
CA PRO A 75 25.32 -21.66 -2.78
C PRO A 75 24.78 -20.24 -2.58
N ASN A 76 25.58 -19.39 -1.95
CA ASN A 76 25.32 -17.95 -1.84
C ASN A 76 25.01 -17.33 -3.21
N PRO A 77 24.10 -16.34 -3.30
CA PRO A 77 23.99 -15.50 -4.50
C PRO A 77 25.32 -14.76 -4.74
N PRO A 78 25.68 -14.45 -6.00
CA PRO A 78 26.95 -13.80 -6.30
C PRO A 78 27.04 -12.46 -5.58
N ALA A 79 28.18 -12.21 -4.95
CA ALA A 79 28.49 -10.96 -4.28
C ALA A 79 28.27 -9.77 -5.22
N MET A 80 27.51 -8.77 -4.75
CA MET A 80 27.54 -7.45 -5.35
C MET A 80 28.98 -6.93 -5.28
N TYR A 81 29.61 -6.79 -6.44
CA TYR A 81 30.94 -6.18 -6.53
C TYR A 81 30.85 -4.70 -6.10
N PRO A 82 31.83 -4.19 -5.32
CA PRO A 82 31.98 -2.76 -5.13
C PRO A 82 32.40 -2.09 -6.46
N PRO A 83 32.08 -0.80 -6.68
CA PRO A 83 32.40 -0.14 -7.93
C PRO A 83 33.93 -0.12 -8.14
N SER A 84 34.35 -0.71 -9.26
CA SER A 84 35.70 -0.61 -9.80
C SER A 84 35.95 0.83 -10.24
N ALA A 85 36.92 1.50 -9.61
CA ALA A 85 37.44 2.78 -10.05
C ALA A 85 38.12 2.64 -11.42
N GLY A 86 37.65 3.39 -12.42
CA GLY A 86 38.32 3.59 -13.70
C GLY A 86 39.56 4.51 -13.58
N PRO A 87 40.46 4.52 -14.58
CA PRO A 87 41.87 4.85 -14.40
C PRO A 87 42.12 6.36 -14.30
N GLY A 88 42.97 6.74 -13.34
CA GLY A 88 43.40 8.11 -13.08
C GLY A 88 44.51 8.59 -14.02
N PHE A 89 44.49 9.89 -14.29
CA PHE A 89 45.61 10.65 -14.85
C PHE A 89 46.72 10.81 -13.79
N HIS A 90 47.97 10.58 -14.22
CA HIS A 90 49.19 10.75 -13.45
C HIS A 90 49.46 12.21 -13.05
N THR A 91 49.89 12.44 -11.81
CA THR A 91 51.04 13.31 -11.47
C THR A 91 51.69 12.87 -10.14
N PRO A 92 53.00 13.14 -9.92
CA PRO A 92 53.83 12.41 -8.95
C PRO A 92 54.17 13.23 -7.69
N TYR A 93 54.43 12.58 -6.54
CA TYR A 93 55.49 12.86 -5.54
C TYR A 93 55.38 11.82 -4.37
N PRO A 94 56.48 11.48 -3.66
CA PRO A 94 56.74 10.13 -3.11
C PRO A 94 56.26 9.89 -1.67
N PRO A 95 56.20 8.61 -1.21
CA PRO A 95 55.78 8.26 0.15
C PRO A 95 56.96 8.20 1.15
N PRO A 96 56.72 8.45 2.45
CA PRO A 96 57.67 8.11 3.51
C PRO A 96 57.50 6.65 3.96
N THR A 97 58.63 6.00 4.19
CA THR A 97 58.79 4.62 4.70
C THR A 97 58.47 4.50 6.18
N GLY A 98 57.80 3.40 6.58
CA GLY A 98 57.68 3.00 7.99
C GLY A 98 57.11 1.59 8.14
N ASN A 99 57.98 0.60 8.36
CA ASN A 99 57.66 -0.78 8.70
C ASN A 99 57.26 -0.89 10.18
N TYR A 100 56.16 -1.60 10.48
CA TYR A 100 55.91 -2.22 11.80
C TYR A 100 55.34 -3.65 11.64
N PRO A 101 55.78 -4.63 12.47
CA PRO A 101 55.44 -6.06 12.35
C PRO A 101 54.23 -6.49 13.21
N PRO A 102 53.68 -7.72 13.04
CA PRO A 102 52.40 -8.15 13.64
C PRO A 102 52.54 -8.67 15.08
N PRO A 103 51.44 -8.71 15.88
CA PRO A 103 51.48 -9.09 17.28
C PRO A 103 51.40 -10.61 17.50
N SER A 104 52.26 -11.10 18.40
CA SER A 104 52.36 -12.46 18.91
C SER A 104 51.51 -12.68 20.17
N SER A 105 51.07 -13.94 20.32
CA SER A 105 50.32 -14.50 21.44
C SER A 105 51.18 -14.66 22.71
N ILE A 106 50.59 -14.36 23.86
CA ILE A 106 51.20 -14.50 25.18
C ILE A 106 50.83 -15.85 25.80
N SER A 107 51.86 -16.60 26.22
CA SER A 107 51.81 -17.82 27.02
C SER A 107 52.21 -17.52 28.48
N MET A 108 51.55 -18.22 29.42
CA MET A 108 51.81 -18.19 30.86
C MET A 108 53.01 -19.09 31.25
N PRO A 109 53.76 -18.81 32.33
CA PRO A 109 54.77 -19.71 32.89
C PRO A 109 54.25 -20.55 34.08
N GLY A 110 54.75 -21.78 34.22
CA GLY A 110 54.45 -22.70 35.32
C GLY A 110 55.52 -22.77 36.42
N GLY A 111 55.20 -23.43 37.53
CA GLY A 111 56.17 -23.83 38.57
C GLY A 111 55.58 -24.46 39.85
N ASN A 112 55.77 -25.79 39.98
CA ASN A 112 56.02 -26.66 41.16
C ASN A 112 55.17 -26.68 42.46
N GLY A 113 54.86 -27.91 42.92
CA GLY A 113 54.89 -28.25 44.36
C GLY A 113 53.92 -29.33 44.91
N SER A 114 54.30 -30.62 44.82
CA SER A 114 54.14 -31.74 45.79
C SER A 114 52.85 -31.97 46.65
N GLY A 115 52.35 -33.22 46.64
CA GLY A 115 52.00 -33.95 47.88
C GLY A 115 50.68 -34.76 47.98
N ALA A 116 50.80 -36.10 47.97
CA ALA A 116 50.01 -37.14 48.65
C ALA A 116 48.61 -37.62 48.14
N TYR A 117 48.53 -38.93 47.92
CA TYR A 117 47.40 -39.87 47.67
C TYR A 117 46.72 -40.34 49.00
N PRO A 118 45.70 -41.25 49.05
CA PRO A 118 44.55 -41.63 48.18
C PRO A 118 43.24 -41.90 49.03
N PRO A 119 42.32 -42.88 48.75
CA PRO A 119 41.40 -43.23 47.62
C PRO A 119 39.91 -43.30 48.12
N PRO A 120 38.93 -44.12 47.61
CA PRO A 120 38.77 -44.85 46.33
C PRO A 120 37.39 -44.74 45.62
N MET A 121 37.39 -45.18 44.36
CA MET A 121 36.42 -46.07 43.67
C MET A 121 34.91 -45.77 43.68
N HIS A 122 34.33 -45.56 42.48
CA HIS A 122 33.74 -46.64 41.65
C HIS A 122 32.99 -46.04 40.46
N SER A 123 33.34 -46.46 39.24
CA SER A 123 32.36 -46.67 38.18
C SER A 123 31.89 -48.14 38.25
N PRO A 124 30.65 -48.43 37.84
CA PRO A 124 30.48 -49.03 36.53
C PRO A 124 29.30 -48.42 35.75
N GLY A 125 29.33 -48.62 34.44
CA GLY A 125 28.44 -47.98 33.49
C GLY A 125 27.12 -48.70 33.23
N SER A 126 26.40 -48.08 32.29
CA SER A 126 25.41 -48.62 31.35
C SER A 126 24.18 -49.35 31.89
N GLY A 127 23.00 -48.84 31.55
CA GLY A 127 21.85 -49.70 31.26
C GLY A 127 20.46 -49.20 31.68
N ALA A 128 19.94 -48.22 30.94
CA ALA A 128 18.59 -48.17 30.37
C ALA A 128 17.30 -48.13 31.25
N TYR A 129 16.39 -47.26 30.76
CA TYR A 129 14.92 -47.18 30.93
C TYR A 129 14.35 -46.61 32.24
N GLY A 130 13.76 -45.42 32.12
CA GLY A 130 12.83 -44.86 33.10
C GLY A 130 12.28 -43.50 32.69
N ASN A 131 11.07 -43.48 32.12
CA ASN A 131 10.24 -42.28 31.95
C ASN A 131 10.22 -41.43 33.21
N SER A 132 10.59 -40.15 33.12
CA SER A 132 10.05 -39.11 34.00
C SER A 132 10.29 -37.72 33.42
N TYR A 133 9.18 -37.02 33.18
CA TYR A 133 9.12 -35.62 32.83
C TYR A 133 9.86 -34.75 33.87
N PRO A 134 10.61 -33.70 33.48
CA PRO A 134 11.04 -32.72 34.46
C PRO A 134 9.81 -32.00 35.03
N ALA A 135 9.75 -31.92 36.36
CA ALA A 135 8.68 -31.28 37.11
C ALA A 135 8.48 -29.81 36.69
N PRO A 136 7.25 -29.29 36.70
CA PRO A 136 6.99 -27.87 36.44
C PRO A 136 7.59 -27.00 37.54
N PRO A 137 7.94 -25.73 37.24
CA PRO A 137 8.41 -24.79 38.24
C PRO A 137 7.35 -24.54 39.32
N PRO A 138 7.74 -24.18 40.55
CA PRO A 138 6.80 -23.93 41.64
C PRO A 138 5.87 -22.74 41.31
N PRO A 139 4.62 -22.74 41.83
CA PRO A 139 3.66 -21.68 41.58
C PRO A 139 4.11 -20.35 42.21
N PRO A 140 3.70 -19.21 41.63
CA PRO A 140 3.98 -17.89 42.20
C PRO A 140 3.30 -17.70 43.57
N PRO A 141 3.85 -16.85 44.45
CA PRO A 141 3.31 -16.63 45.78
C PRO A 141 1.88 -16.05 45.76
N ALA A 142 1.07 -16.49 46.72
CA ALA A 142 -0.33 -16.11 46.87
C ALA A 142 -0.52 -14.58 47.00
N ARG A 143 -1.52 -14.07 46.29
CA ARG A 143 -1.98 -12.68 46.35
C ARG A 143 -2.69 -12.43 47.71
N PRO A 144 -2.49 -11.28 48.38
CA PRO A 144 -3.18 -10.97 49.63
C PRO A 144 -4.70 -10.88 49.44
N GLU A 145 -5.45 -11.51 50.33
CA GLU A 145 -6.91 -11.46 50.39
C GLU A 145 -7.40 -10.04 50.70
N LEU A 146 -8.42 -9.61 49.94
CA LEU A 146 -9.18 -8.38 50.19
C LEU A 146 -10.23 -8.63 51.28
N PRO A 147 -10.41 -7.72 52.26
CA PRO A 147 -11.43 -7.85 53.29
C PRO A 147 -12.86 -7.62 52.76
N PRO A 148 -13.89 -8.18 53.43
CA PRO A 148 -15.25 -8.22 52.93
C PRO A 148 -16.00 -6.88 52.93
N ARG A 149 -16.90 -6.78 51.94
CA ARG A 149 -17.79 -5.68 51.58
C ARG A 149 -18.73 -5.29 52.73
N ILE A 150 -18.64 -4.05 53.21
CA ILE A 150 -19.70 -3.40 54.01
C ILE A 150 -20.43 -2.37 53.12
N GLN A 151 -21.76 -2.40 53.24
CA GLN A 151 -22.76 -1.68 52.47
C GLN A 151 -22.60 -0.15 52.55
N SER A 152 -22.62 0.54 51.41
CA SER A 152 -22.73 2.00 51.36
C SER A 152 -24.16 2.43 51.09
N ILE A 153 -24.66 3.22 52.03
CA ILE A 153 -25.92 3.96 52.08
C ILE A 153 -26.01 4.96 50.92
N GLY A 154 -27.19 5.04 50.30
CA GLY A 154 -27.46 5.89 49.14
C GLY A 154 -27.61 7.38 49.46
N TYR A 155 -27.30 8.22 48.46
CA TYR A 155 -27.72 9.61 48.38
C TYR A 155 -28.10 9.96 46.92
N PRO A 156 -28.99 10.95 46.72
CA PRO A 156 -30.05 10.86 45.72
C PRO A 156 -29.81 11.65 44.41
N ASP A 157 -30.56 11.19 43.42
CA ASP A 157 -30.85 11.70 42.08
C ASP A 157 -31.44 13.14 42.10
N PRO A 158 -30.90 14.11 41.33
CA PRO A 158 -31.41 15.47 41.34
C PRO A 158 -32.13 15.87 40.03
N TYR A 159 -33.10 15.11 39.49
CA TYR A 159 -34.08 15.69 38.54
C TYR A 159 -35.47 15.03 38.58
N SER A 160 -36.31 15.42 39.54
CA SER A 160 -37.78 15.41 39.38
C SER A 160 -38.46 16.29 40.43
N GLN A 161 -39.02 17.43 40.03
CA GLN A 161 -40.09 18.09 40.77
C GLN A 161 -41.02 18.84 39.82
N GLY A 162 -42.32 18.61 40.00
CA GLY A 162 -43.44 19.34 39.42
C GLY A 162 -43.81 20.60 40.24
N PRO A 163 -45.00 21.19 40.04
CA PRO A 163 -45.14 22.62 39.74
C PRO A 163 -45.63 23.50 40.90
N GLY A 164 -45.36 24.82 40.81
CA GLY A 164 -46.04 25.85 41.60
C GLY A 164 -45.37 27.23 41.52
N ALA A 165 -46.00 28.19 40.82
CA ALA A 165 -45.67 29.63 40.80
C ALA A 165 -46.22 30.34 42.06
N PRO A 166 -45.84 31.60 42.45
CA PRO A 166 -45.85 32.82 41.62
C PRO A 166 -44.70 33.87 41.79
N TYR A 167 -44.61 34.77 40.79
CA TYR A 167 -43.84 36.02 40.57
C TYR A 167 -43.75 37.03 41.74
N PRO A 168 -42.88 38.11 41.77
CA PRO A 168 -42.51 39.04 40.68
C PRO A 168 -41.04 39.59 40.66
N PRO A 169 -40.67 40.49 39.71
CA PRO A 169 -39.32 40.54 39.08
C PRO A 169 -38.43 41.75 39.46
N ALA A 170 -37.12 41.66 39.18
CA ALA A 170 -36.26 42.83 38.95
C ALA A 170 -35.01 42.53 38.09
N ALA A 171 -34.98 43.20 36.93
CA ALA A 171 -33.85 43.75 36.15
C ALA A 171 -32.52 42.97 35.99
N GLY A 172 -32.25 42.53 34.76
CA GLY A 172 -30.88 42.29 34.24
C GLY A 172 -30.52 43.29 33.13
N PRO A 173 -29.21 43.60 32.91
CA PRO A 173 -28.76 44.55 31.89
C PRO A 173 -28.70 43.93 30.48
N GLN A 174 -28.93 44.80 29.49
CA GLN A 174 -29.16 44.52 28.06
C GLN A 174 -27.91 44.07 27.27
N ARG A 175 -28.14 43.29 26.20
CA ARG A 175 -27.18 43.02 25.10
C ARG A 175 -27.55 43.89 23.87
N PRO A 176 -26.58 44.35 23.06
CA PRO A 176 -26.86 45.18 21.88
C PRO A 176 -27.33 44.34 20.67
N PRO A 177 -28.07 44.94 19.71
CA PRO A 177 -28.61 44.24 18.53
C PRO A 177 -27.62 44.13 17.36
N PRO A 178 -27.84 43.18 16.41
CA PRO A 178 -27.02 43.01 15.22
C PRO A 178 -27.38 43.99 14.07
N PRO A 179 -26.47 44.21 13.10
CA PRO A 179 -26.64 45.23 12.04
C PRO A 179 -27.62 44.80 10.92
N PRO A 180 -28.20 45.77 10.17
CA PRO A 180 -29.29 45.52 9.22
C PRO A 180 -28.81 45.07 7.82
N ARG A 181 -29.70 44.34 7.14
CA ARG A 181 -29.59 43.85 5.75
C ARG A 181 -30.06 44.94 4.75
N PRO A 182 -29.42 45.14 3.58
CA PRO A 182 -29.90 46.11 2.60
C PRO A 182 -31.10 45.58 1.79
N THR A 183 -32.05 46.48 1.53
CA THR A 183 -33.19 46.28 0.60
C THR A 183 -33.20 47.46 -0.39
N ILE A 184 -33.26 47.21 -1.70
CA ILE A 184 -33.52 48.20 -2.77
C ILE A 184 -34.29 47.45 -3.87
N THR A 185 -35.63 47.55 -3.88
CA THR A 185 -36.52 48.32 -4.80
C THR A 185 -36.56 47.89 -6.27
N THR A 186 -37.80 47.67 -6.74
CA THR A 186 -38.25 47.29 -8.08
C THR A 186 -38.59 48.50 -8.96
N SER A 187 -38.24 48.46 -10.26
CA SER A 187 -39.09 48.93 -11.38
C SER A 187 -38.48 48.60 -12.77
N THR A 188 -39.24 47.83 -13.57
CA THR A 188 -39.49 47.89 -15.05
C THR A 188 -38.35 48.31 -16.00
N THR A 189 -38.08 47.67 -17.16
CA THR A 189 -38.98 47.55 -18.34
C THR A 189 -38.36 46.63 -19.43
N SER A 190 -39.20 45.81 -20.08
CA SER A 190 -39.21 45.32 -21.48
C SER A 190 -37.93 44.82 -22.22
N TYR A 191 -37.96 43.53 -22.61
CA TYR A 191 -37.25 42.99 -23.79
C TYR A 191 -38.26 42.70 -24.92
N PRO A 192 -37.93 42.92 -26.22
CA PRO A 192 -38.75 42.47 -27.33
C PRO A 192 -38.44 41.03 -27.78
N ASN A 193 -39.45 40.45 -28.43
CA ASN A 193 -39.65 39.08 -28.89
C ASN A 193 -38.59 38.45 -29.85
N ARG A 194 -38.40 37.12 -29.70
CA ARG A 194 -38.39 35.98 -30.66
C ARG A 194 -38.38 36.25 -32.19
N PRO A 195 -37.94 35.33 -33.10
CA PRO A 195 -38.16 33.86 -33.02
C PRO A 195 -37.14 32.87 -33.66
N ASN A 196 -37.28 31.60 -33.23
CA ASN A 196 -37.23 30.29 -33.92
C ASN A 196 -36.59 30.05 -35.32
N GLN A 197 -36.02 28.83 -35.40
CA GLN A 197 -36.00 27.81 -36.49
C GLN A 197 -34.73 27.56 -37.33
N SER A 198 -34.43 26.25 -37.40
CA SER A 198 -33.99 25.42 -38.55
C SER A 198 -32.51 24.98 -38.67
N THR A 199 -32.36 23.64 -38.52
CA THR A 199 -31.50 22.65 -39.22
C THR A 199 -30.50 23.12 -40.29
N VAL A 200 -29.30 22.49 -40.31
CA VAL A 200 -28.70 21.74 -41.46
C VAL A 200 -27.31 21.15 -41.10
N GLN A 201 -27.02 20.01 -41.72
CA GLN A 201 -25.83 19.14 -41.65
C GLN A 201 -24.50 19.73 -42.15
N ALA A 202 -23.41 19.18 -41.57
CA ALA A 202 -22.15 18.67 -42.15
C ALA A 202 -21.38 19.46 -43.24
N GLY A 203 -20.07 19.64 -43.00
CA GLY A 203 -19.06 19.84 -44.05
C GLY A 203 -17.72 20.39 -43.53
N PRO A 204 -16.57 19.76 -43.82
CA PRO A 204 -15.29 20.01 -43.15
C PRO A 204 -14.41 21.04 -43.88
N MET A 205 -13.40 21.62 -43.22
CA MET A 205 -12.11 21.89 -43.87
C MET A 205 -11.00 22.34 -42.89
N SER A 206 -9.83 21.79 -43.20
CA SER A 206 -8.46 22.08 -42.75
C SER A 206 -8.04 23.55 -42.76
N ALA A 207 -7.11 23.93 -41.88
CA ALA A 207 -5.74 24.33 -42.25
C ALA A 207 -5.01 25.01 -41.07
N ASN A 208 -3.78 24.56 -40.78
CA ASN A 208 -2.76 25.34 -40.09
C ASN A 208 -2.42 26.61 -40.89
N PRO A 209 -1.91 27.67 -40.25
CA PRO A 209 -0.46 27.89 -40.38
C PRO A 209 0.26 28.39 -39.12
N MET A 210 1.56 28.08 -39.10
CA MET A 210 2.61 28.65 -38.26
C MET A 210 2.65 30.19 -38.33
N TYR A 211 2.97 30.86 -37.20
CA TYR A 211 4.06 31.85 -37.17
C TYR A 211 4.55 32.14 -35.74
N GLN A 212 5.87 32.37 -35.66
CA GLN A 212 6.71 32.63 -34.49
C GLN A 212 6.75 34.14 -34.12
N PRO A 213 7.44 34.54 -33.01
CA PRO A 213 7.06 35.66 -32.16
C PRO A 213 7.82 36.97 -32.43
N SER A 214 7.37 38.07 -31.81
CA SER A 214 8.18 39.28 -31.64
C SER A 214 8.10 39.81 -30.21
N HIS A 215 9.28 40.09 -29.66
CA HIS A 215 9.55 40.72 -28.38
C HIS A 215 9.19 42.21 -28.40
N GLN A 216 8.80 42.77 -27.26
CA GLN A 216 9.29 44.08 -26.82
C GLN A 216 9.08 44.30 -25.31
N SER A 217 10.10 44.89 -24.68
CA SER A 217 10.29 45.14 -23.26
C SER A 217 10.28 46.65 -23.02
N PHE A 218 9.70 47.12 -21.91
CA PHE A 218 10.06 48.41 -21.28
C PHE A 218 9.68 48.38 -19.79
N GLY A 219 10.62 48.80 -18.92
CA GLY A 219 10.43 48.95 -17.48
C GLY A 219 10.40 50.42 -17.02
N ALA A 220 10.16 50.66 -15.71
CA ALA A 220 10.66 51.83 -14.94
C ALA A 220 10.21 51.81 -13.46
N SER A 221 11.21 51.73 -12.56
CA SER A 221 11.49 52.50 -11.31
C SER A 221 10.43 53.01 -10.30
N SER A 222 10.70 52.71 -9.01
CA SER A 222 10.14 53.20 -7.71
C SER A 222 10.47 54.67 -7.34
N PRO A 223 9.93 55.30 -6.25
CA PRO A 223 10.52 55.21 -4.87
C PRO A 223 9.61 55.48 -3.60
N GLY A 224 9.98 54.93 -2.41
CA GLY A 224 10.11 55.64 -1.09
C GLY A 224 9.05 55.62 0.08
N TYR A 225 9.24 54.72 1.10
CA TYR A 225 9.13 54.78 2.62
C TYR A 225 8.05 55.62 3.43
N PRO A 226 7.75 55.38 4.76
CA PRO A 226 7.82 54.18 5.66
C PRO A 226 6.67 53.98 6.77
N ILE A 227 6.57 52.74 7.33
CA ILE A 227 6.02 52.19 8.65
C ILE A 227 4.49 52.20 9.01
N PRO A 228 3.96 51.46 10.05
CA PRO A 228 3.93 50.02 10.41
C PRO A 228 2.51 49.38 10.49
N GLY A 229 2.43 48.05 10.30
CA GLY A 229 1.56 47.18 11.12
C GLY A 229 0.29 46.61 10.47
N GLY A 230 0.25 45.28 10.36
CA GLY A 230 -0.99 44.50 10.42
C GLY A 230 -1.53 43.94 9.11
N MET A 231 -1.74 42.62 9.13
CA MET A 231 -2.48 41.76 8.17
C MET A 231 -1.68 41.24 6.98
N ALA A 232 -1.44 39.92 7.03
CA ALA A 232 -0.97 39.11 5.92
C ALA A 232 -1.91 39.29 4.72
N GLN A 233 -1.43 39.99 3.70
CA GLN A 233 -2.07 40.05 2.40
C GLN A 233 -1.54 38.91 1.52
N ASN A 234 -2.50 38.24 0.88
CA ASN A 234 -2.32 37.28 -0.19
C ASN A 234 -1.22 37.71 -1.15
N THR A 235 -0.18 36.89 -1.27
CA THR A 235 0.81 37.00 -2.35
C THR A 235 0.14 36.58 -3.67
N PRO A 236 0.27 37.36 -4.76
CA PRO A 236 -0.25 36.98 -6.07
C PRO A 236 0.66 35.93 -6.72
N ASN A 237 0.07 34.84 -7.18
CA ASN A 237 0.61 33.86 -8.14
C ASN A 237 2.00 33.29 -7.79
N ALA A 238 2.05 32.39 -6.81
CA ALA A 238 2.99 31.28 -6.91
C ALA A 238 2.60 30.44 -8.14
N PRO A 239 3.54 30.02 -9.02
CA PRO A 239 3.21 29.07 -10.06
C PRO A 239 2.60 27.82 -9.41
N VAL A 240 1.46 27.37 -9.93
CA VAL A 240 0.80 26.13 -9.50
C VAL A 240 1.78 25.00 -9.73
N ASN A 241 2.39 24.48 -8.65
CA ASN A 241 3.46 23.51 -8.73
C ASN A 241 2.92 22.16 -9.20
N VAL A 242 3.20 21.85 -10.47
CA VAL A 242 2.96 20.55 -11.08
C VAL A 242 3.97 19.55 -10.51
N ILE A 243 3.59 18.27 -10.39
CA ILE A 243 4.55 17.17 -10.56
C ILE A 243 4.46 16.81 -12.06
N PRO A 244 5.23 17.40 -13.00
CA PRO A 244 5.27 16.91 -14.36
C PRO A 244 5.79 15.48 -14.33
N VAL A 245 5.30 14.67 -15.25
CA VAL A 245 6.00 13.46 -15.69
C VAL A 245 7.46 13.85 -15.91
N TYR A 246 8.36 13.22 -15.16
CA TYR A 246 9.78 13.47 -15.35
C TYR A 246 10.16 13.07 -16.77
N GLN A 247 10.78 14.00 -17.50
CA GLN A 247 11.36 13.72 -18.81
C GLN A 247 12.88 13.68 -18.64
N PRO A 248 13.55 12.61 -19.12
CA PRO A 248 15.01 12.57 -19.11
C PRO A 248 15.61 13.82 -19.78
N GLY A 249 16.61 14.42 -19.12
CA GLY A 249 17.30 15.62 -19.62
C GLY A 249 16.79 16.95 -19.07
N GLN A 250 15.74 16.97 -18.23
CA GLN A 250 15.34 18.16 -17.48
C GLN A 250 16.17 18.29 -16.19
N PRO A 251 17.02 19.31 -16.03
CA PRO A 251 17.71 19.55 -14.76
C PRO A 251 16.71 20.07 -13.73
N ARG A 252 16.53 19.34 -12.63
CA ARG A 252 15.58 19.71 -11.56
C ARG A 252 16.09 19.52 -10.14
N PHE A 253 17.31 19.01 -10.00
CA PHE A 253 18.02 19.04 -8.73
C PHE A 253 18.49 20.48 -8.52
N ASP A 254 17.81 21.21 -7.62
CA ASP A 254 18.29 22.50 -7.15
C ASP A 254 19.69 22.30 -6.54
N PRO A 255 20.78 22.75 -7.16
CA PRO A 255 22.12 22.44 -6.67
C PRO A 255 22.38 22.99 -5.26
N ASP A 256 21.58 23.96 -4.81
CA ASP A 256 21.79 24.68 -3.56
C ASP A 256 20.94 24.14 -2.39
N GLY A 257 19.85 23.41 -2.67
CA GLY A 257 18.93 22.87 -1.66
C GLY A 257 18.39 23.93 -0.69
N ILE A 258 17.65 23.51 0.35
CA ILE A 258 17.35 24.41 1.48
C ILE A 258 18.43 24.15 2.54
N ASP A 259 19.18 25.19 2.90
CA ASP A 259 20.30 25.09 3.86
C ASP A 259 21.39 24.07 3.45
N GLY A 260 21.54 23.79 2.14
CA GLY A 260 22.50 22.81 1.61
C GLY A 260 22.04 21.35 1.64
N PHE A 261 20.75 21.09 1.93
CA PHE A 261 20.17 19.74 2.00
C PHE A 261 18.87 19.62 1.18
N HIS A 262 18.62 18.42 0.67
CA HIS A 262 17.34 18.00 0.13
C HIS A 262 16.62 17.09 1.11
N GLY A 263 15.32 17.32 1.29
CA GLY A 263 14.51 16.71 2.34
C GLY A 263 13.87 17.77 3.25
N PRO A 264 13.56 17.41 4.50
CA PRO A 264 13.65 16.08 5.11
C PRO A 264 12.52 15.13 4.70
N LEU A 265 12.82 13.83 4.63
CA LEU A 265 11.82 12.76 4.55
C LEU A 265 11.64 12.09 5.91
N LEU A 266 10.41 11.99 6.41
CA LEU A 266 10.09 11.47 7.74
C LEU A 266 9.46 10.08 7.66
N ARG A 267 10.16 9.04 8.11
CA ARG A 267 9.70 7.65 8.09
C ARG A 267 9.29 7.18 9.48
N PHE A 268 8.15 6.49 9.55
CA PHE A 268 7.75 5.73 10.73
C PHE A 268 8.52 4.40 10.78
N GLY A 269 9.14 4.09 11.92
CA GLY A 269 9.79 2.81 12.16
C GLY A 269 8.76 1.76 12.61
N ASP A 270 8.46 1.79 13.90
CA ASP A 270 7.45 0.99 14.60
C ASP A 270 7.15 1.65 15.97
N MET A 271 6.12 1.18 16.66
CA MET A 271 5.82 1.48 18.05
C MET A 271 6.01 0.24 18.92
N ASN A 272 6.84 0.35 19.95
CA ASN A 272 6.93 -0.68 20.98
C ASN A 272 5.80 -0.46 21.99
N PHE A 273 4.79 -1.32 21.96
CA PHE A 273 3.60 -1.20 22.82
C PHE A 273 3.87 -1.51 24.30
N HIS A 274 4.93 -2.23 24.63
CA HIS A 274 5.32 -2.49 26.02
C HIS A 274 5.99 -1.27 26.66
N THR A 275 6.95 -0.68 25.96
CA THR A 275 7.71 0.50 26.46
C THR A 275 7.06 1.83 26.08
N ARG A 276 6.02 1.80 25.24
CA ARG A 276 5.35 2.97 24.66
C ARG A 276 6.33 3.90 23.93
N VAL A 277 7.30 3.31 23.23
CA VAL A 277 8.32 4.06 22.48
C VAL A 277 7.96 4.06 20.99
N PHE A 278 7.83 5.25 20.42
CA PHE A 278 7.75 5.47 18.99
C PHE A 278 9.15 5.52 18.39
N SER A 279 9.39 4.78 17.33
CA SER A 279 10.64 4.87 16.56
C SER A 279 10.38 5.43 15.17
N GLY A 280 11.32 6.25 14.69
CA GLY A 280 11.25 6.84 13.36
C GLY A 280 12.64 7.16 12.83
N SER A 281 12.68 7.65 11.61
CA SER A 281 13.90 8.21 11.04
C SER A 281 13.64 9.38 10.11
N VAL A 282 14.66 10.22 9.98
CA VAL A 282 14.70 11.29 8.98
C VAL A 282 15.78 10.96 7.96
N LEU A 283 15.51 11.20 6.68
CA LEU A 283 16.50 11.16 5.59
C LEU A 283 16.67 12.55 4.99
N VAL A 284 17.93 12.93 4.78
CA VAL A 284 18.31 14.07 3.92
C VAL A 284 19.41 13.68 2.95
N ILE A 285 19.53 14.43 1.87
CA ILE A 285 20.59 14.28 0.88
C ILE A 285 21.40 15.57 0.86
N SER A 286 22.72 15.46 0.92
CA SER A 286 23.64 16.60 0.80
C SER A 286 24.54 16.45 -0.42
N THR A 287 24.95 17.54 -1.04
CA THR A 287 25.96 17.53 -2.11
C THR A 287 27.36 17.73 -1.50
N ARG A 288 28.29 16.79 -1.72
CA ARG A 288 29.69 16.84 -1.22
C ARG A 288 30.41 17.98 -1.92
N GLY A 289 31.03 18.81 -1.07
CA GLY A 289 31.59 20.12 -1.35
C GLY A 289 31.41 21.07 -0.17
N ASN A 290 30.32 20.92 0.61
CA ASN A 290 29.88 21.91 1.60
C ASN A 290 29.83 21.48 3.08
N LEU A 291 30.15 20.22 3.46
CA LEU A 291 30.02 19.78 4.85
C LEU A 291 31.36 19.45 5.50
N ALA A 292 31.77 20.30 6.46
CA ALA A 292 32.94 20.06 7.31
C ALA A 292 32.69 19.01 8.41
N ARG A 293 31.42 18.70 8.70
CA ARG A 293 30.96 17.75 9.73
C ARG A 293 29.69 17.04 9.26
N ALA A 294 29.37 15.88 9.85
CA ALA A 294 28.08 15.24 9.62
C ALA A 294 26.94 16.18 10.06
N PRO A 295 25.80 16.17 9.35
CA PRO A 295 24.64 16.95 9.74
C PRO A 295 24.07 16.46 11.07
N MET A 296 23.31 17.32 11.75
CA MET A 296 22.72 17.08 13.06
C MET A 296 21.20 17.29 13.00
N LEU A 297 20.43 16.28 13.39
CA LEU A 297 18.99 16.40 13.63
C LEU A 297 18.77 16.90 15.05
N THR A 298 18.00 17.97 15.23
CA THR A 298 17.52 18.43 16.54
C THR A 298 16.04 18.16 16.66
N ILE A 299 15.61 17.51 17.75
CA ILE A 299 14.19 17.27 18.06
C ILE A 299 13.80 18.09 19.28
N VAL A 300 12.67 18.79 19.17
CA VAL A 300 12.11 19.65 20.21
C VAL A 300 10.70 19.18 20.58
N ASP A 301 10.49 18.94 21.87
CA ASP A 301 9.18 18.60 22.46
C ASP A 301 8.82 19.71 23.46
N GLN A 302 7.67 20.36 23.27
CA GLN A 302 7.20 21.46 24.12
C GLN A 302 8.22 22.59 24.36
N GLY A 303 9.02 22.92 23.35
CA GLY A 303 10.02 23.98 23.40
C GLY A 303 11.36 23.57 24.04
N VAL A 304 11.51 22.31 24.45
CA VAL A 304 12.75 21.76 25.01
C VAL A 304 13.41 20.83 23.98
N VAL A 305 14.72 20.98 23.78
CA VAL A 305 15.51 20.04 22.97
C VAL A 305 15.57 18.72 23.71
N VAL A 306 14.95 17.68 23.15
CA VAL A 306 14.89 16.33 23.76
C VAL A 306 15.89 15.37 23.13
N ASP A 307 16.37 15.65 21.92
CA ASP A 307 17.38 14.83 21.26
C ASP A 307 18.20 15.64 20.25
N GLN A 308 19.46 15.24 20.08
CA GLN A 308 20.38 15.72 19.06
C GLN A 308 21.13 14.53 18.47
N ILE A 309 20.88 14.24 17.19
CA ILE A 309 21.31 13.01 16.54
C ILE A 309 22.23 13.35 15.37
N GLU A 310 23.46 12.86 15.43
CA GLU A 310 24.41 12.95 14.32
C GLU A 310 23.96 12.04 13.16
N GLY A 311 24.06 12.53 11.93
CA GLY A 311 23.65 11.80 10.74
C GLY A 311 24.56 10.63 10.44
N GLN A 312 23.97 9.46 10.19
CA GLN A 312 24.67 8.30 9.65
C GLN A 312 24.62 8.35 8.12
N ALA A 313 25.77 8.42 7.45
CA ALA A 313 25.83 8.19 6.00
C ALA A 313 25.47 6.72 5.70
N ILE A 314 24.42 6.50 4.92
CA ILE A 314 23.95 5.16 4.55
C ILE A 314 24.26 4.78 3.10
N ASP A 315 24.43 5.77 2.22
CA ASP A 315 24.83 5.56 0.82
C ASP A 315 25.38 6.84 0.18
N GLN A 316 26.00 6.72 -0.99
CA GLN A 316 26.57 7.81 -1.77
C GLN A 316 26.35 7.60 -3.29
N LEU A 317 25.99 8.67 -3.99
CA LEU A 317 25.91 8.73 -5.45
C LEU A 317 26.70 9.94 -5.95
N GLY A 318 27.86 9.71 -6.55
CA GLY A 318 28.76 10.81 -6.95
C GLY A 318 29.12 11.71 -5.76
N ASN A 319 28.78 12.99 -5.85
CA ASN A 319 28.91 13.93 -4.74
C ASN A 319 27.73 13.86 -3.76
N HIS A 320 26.59 13.26 -4.07
CA HIS A 320 25.45 13.21 -3.15
C HIS A 320 25.63 12.16 -2.05
N THR A 321 25.43 12.54 -0.79
CA THR A 321 25.46 11.63 0.38
C THR A 321 24.08 11.54 1.02
N PHE A 322 23.62 10.33 1.28
CA PHE A 322 22.35 10.02 1.94
C PHE A 322 22.58 9.91 3.45
N TRP A 323 22.00 10.82 4.22
CA TRP A 323 22.14 10.88 5.68
C TRP A 323 20.86 10.46 6.36
N ARG A 324 20.96 9.49 7.26
CA ARG A 324 19.87 8.97 8.07
C ARG A 324 20.04 9.34 9.53
N PHE A 325 18.95 9.77 10.15
CA PHE A 325 18.85 10.05 11.59
C PHE A 325 17.79 9.16 12.20
N GLY A 326 18.17 8.15 12.98
CA GLY A 326 17.22 7.31 13.70
C GLY A 326 16.90 7.90 15.08
N PHE A 327 15.62 8.04 15.42
CA PHE A 327 15.18 8.61 16.68
C PHE A 327 14.17 7.73 17.41
N ARG A 328 14.04 7.94 18.72
CA ARG A 328 13.06 7.28 19.58
C ARG A 328 12.42 8.30 20.50
N LEU A 329 11.09 8.31 20.57
CA LEU A 329 10.33 9.25 21.40
C LEU A 329 9.34 8.50 22.29
N GLN A 330 9.23 8.94 23.53
CA GLN A 330 8.28 8.38 24.49
C GLN A 330 6.86 8.87 24.19
N LEU A 331 5.93 7.93 23.99
CA LEU A 331 4.51 8.25 23.87
C LEU A 331 3.93 8.63 25.24
N THR A 332 3.02 9.60 25.23
CA THR A 332 2.22 10.01 26.40
C THR A 332 0.75 9.66 26.19
N ASP A 333 -0.07 9.84 27.22
CA ASP A 333 -1.51 9.57 27.09
C ASP A 333 -2.24 10.56 26.16
N ASN A 334 -1.62 11.70 25.84
CA ASN A 334 -2.11 12.67 24.87
C ASN A 334 -1.25 12.68 23.60
N GLU A 335 -1.89 12.85 22.45
CA GLU A 335 -1.20 13.20 21.21
C GLU A 335 -0.60 14.62 21.32
N ARG A 336 0.56 14.84 20.71
CA ARG A 336 1.28 16.12 20.83
C ARG A 336 2.18 16.42 19.64
N PRO A 337 2.39 17.70 19.29
CA PRO A 337 3.29 18.07 18.21
C PRO A 337 4.76 17.92 18.62
N ILE A 338 5.58 17.46 17.69
CA ILE A 338 7.03 17.40 17.78
C ILE A 338 7.62 18.28 16.69
N GLN A 339 8.55 19.14 17.07
CA GLN A 339 9.30 19.97 16.13
C GLN A 339 10.65 19.32 15.85
N TYR A 340 11.16 19.47 14.64
CA TYR A 340 12.48 19.01 14.29
C TYR A 340 13.13 19.85 13.19
N SER A 341 14.46 19.87 13.16
CA SER A 341 15.24 20.59 12.14
C SER A 341 16.59 19.93 11.91
N ILE A 342 17.16 20.15 10.72
CA ILE A 342 18.52 19.73 10.37
C ILE A 342 19.42 20.94 10.48
N ASN A 343 20.53 20.82 11.22
CA ASN A 343 21.50 21.90 11.44
C ASN A 343 20.88 23.24 11.89
N GLN A 344 19.79 23.19 12.66
CA GLN A 344 19.03 24.39 13.09
C GLN A 344 18.45 25.23 11.93
N GLY A 345 18.33 24.64 10.74
CA GLY A 345 17.69 25.25 9.57
C GLY A 345 16.17 25.29 9.68
N ARG A 346 15.47 25.15 8.55
CA ARG A 346 14.00 25.16 8.50
C ARG A 346 13.38 24.20 9.53
N GLN A 347 12.42 24.71 10.31
CA GLN A 347 11.67 23.92 11.28
C GLN A 347 10.56 23.13 10.59
N HIS A 348 10.47 21.86 10.95
CA HIS A 348 9.43 20.93 10.54
C HIS A 348 8.65 20.46 11.76
N ARG A 349 7.44 19.92 11.53
CA ARG A 349 6.57 19.46 12.61
C ARG A 349 5.82 18.20 12.19
N PHE A 350 5.72 17.24 13.10
CA PHE A 350 4.77 16.13 13.02
C PHE A 350 4.01 15.98 14.32
N VAL A 351 3.02 15.09 14.37
CA VAL A 351 2.24 14.81 15.59
C VAL A 351 2.55 13.40 16.07
N LEU A 352 3.08 13.32 17.29
CA LEU A 352 3.28 12.07 17.98
C LEU A 352 1.93 11.59 18.54
N PRO A 353 1.55 10.33 18.33
CA PRO A 353 0.26 9.81 18.77
C PRO A 353 0.16 9.64 20.29
N SER A 354 -1.06 9.39 20.76
CA SER A 354 -1.30 8.93 22.12
C SER A 354 -0.89 7.46 22.30
N ALA A 355 -0.41 7.12 23.49
CA ALA A 355 -0.17 5.75 23.93
C ALA A 355 -1.46 4.98 24.27
N THR A 356 -2.57 5.68 24.52
CA THR A 356 -3.81 5.10 25.08
C THR A 356 -5.05 5.33 24.23
N ARG A 357 -4.98 6.19 23.20
CA ARG A 357 -6.08 6.46 22.26
C ARG A 357 -5.80 5.87 20.89
N SER A 358 -6.87 5.62 20.14
CA SER A 358 -6.83 5.15 18.77
C SER A 358 -6.01 6.06 17.87
N TRP A 359 -5.17 5.45 17.03
CA TRP A 359 -4.40 6.19 16.04
C TRP A 359 -5.28 6.45 14.81
N ARG A 360 -5.08 7.62 14.19
CA ARG A 360 -5.57 7.96 12.86
C ARG A 360 -4.42 7.86 11.87
N TRP A 361 -4.66 7.22 10.75
CA TRP A 361 -3.65 7.06 9.70
C TRP A 361 -4.30 7.09 8.31
N MET A 362 -3.49 7.28 7.29
CA MET A 362 -3.91 7.39 5.88
C MET A 362 -3.27 6.27 5.07
N PHE A 363 -3.95 5.79 4.04
CA PHE A 363 -3.40 4.94 3.00
C PHE A 363 -3.55 5.62 1.64
N TYR A 364 -2.54 5.47 0.78
CA TYR A 364 -2.54 5.93 -0.60
C TYR A 364 -1.65 5.03 -1.47
N SER A 365 -1.90 5.02 -2.78
CA SER A 365 -1.07 4.37 -3.80
C SER A 365 -1.14 5.15 -5.12
N CYS A 366 -0.27 4.81 -6.07
CA CYS A 366 -0.31 5.33 -7.45
C CYS A 366 -0.21 6.87 -7.47
N ASN A 367 0.90 7.36 -6.91
CA ASN A 367 1.24 8.77 -6.71
C ASN A 367 2.02 9.35 -7.91
N GLY A 368 1.58 9.05 -9.13
CA GLY A 368 2.11 9.64 -10.34
C GLY A 368 1.12 9.50 -11.49
N PHE A 369 1.40 10.20 -12.59
CA PHE A 369 0.66 10.04 -13.83
C PHE A 369 1.38 9.06 -14.73
N SER A 370 0.63 8.12 -15.31
CA SER A 370 1.16 7.26 -16.36
C SER A 370 1.41 8.07 -17.64
N ALA A 371 2.24 7.52 -18.54
CA ALA A 371 2.60 8.17 -19.79
C ALA A 371 1.40 8.43 -20.74
N SER A 372 0.25 7.81 -20.49
CA SER A 372 -0.97 8.01 -21.29
C SER A 372 -1.62 9.38 -21.04
N ILE A 373 -1.40 9.99 -19.88
CA ILE A 373 -1.96 11.30 -19.52
C ILE A 373 -1.08 12.41 -20.10
N LYS A 374 -1.61 13.14 -21.09
CA LYS A 374 -0.86 14.15 -21.85
C LYS A 374 -1.00 15.56 -21.26
N ASP A 375 -2.14 15.88 -20.68
CA ASP A 375 -2.36 17.16 -20.00
C ASP A 375 -2.86 16.96 -18.56
N PRO A 376 -1.99 16.55 -17.62
CA PRO A 376 -2.39 16.34 -16.23
C PRO A 376 -2.97 17.59 -15.55
N MET A 377 -2.58 18.79 -16.01
CA MET A 377 -3.08 20.04 -15.45
C MET A 377 -4.50 20.33 -15.92
N GLY A 378 -4.75 20.26 -17.24
CA GLY A 378 -6.07 20.48 -17.80
C GLY A 378 -7.09 19.40 -17.43
N GLU A 379 -6.65 18.14 -17.28
CA GLU A 379 -7.54 17.01 -17.01
C GLU A 379 -7.81 16.79 -15.51
N PHE A 380 -6.86 17.11 -14.63
CA PHE A 380 -6.91 16.73 -13.22
C PHE A 380 -6.47 17.82 -12.23
N ASN A 381 -6.26 19.06 -12.67
CA ASN A 381 -5.64 20.12 -11.86
C ASN A 381 -4.26 19.69 -11.28
N GLY A 382 -3.55 18.80 -11.97
CA GLY A 382 -2.26 18.25 -11.54
C GLY A 382 -2.37 17.21 -10.41
N ALA A 383 -1.25 16.98 -9.73
CA ALA A 383 -1.10 15.92 -8.73
C ALA A 383 -1.51 16.32 -7.29
N ASN A 384 -1.63 17.62 -7.01
CA ASN A 384 -1.82 18.12 -5.65
C ASN A 384 -3.26 18.02 -5.07
N PRO A 385 -4.37 18.02 -5.84
CA PRO A 385 -5.71 18.20 -5.25
C PRO A 385 -6.05 17.31 -4.06
N LEU A 386 -5.77 16.00 -4.14
CA LEU A 386 -6.05 15.07 -3.04
C LEU A 386 -5.04 15.16 -1.89
N TRP A 387 -3.79 15.53 -2.18
CA TRP A 387 -2.80 15.84 -1.15
C TRP A 387 -3.16 17.10 -0.37
N ASP A 388 -3.64 18.15 -1.06
CA ASP A 388 -4.14 19.38 -0.44
C ASP A 388 -5.36 19.11 0.44
N ASP A 389 -6.31 18.32 -0.05
CA ASP A 389 -7.48 17.90 0.73
C ASP A 389 -7.06 17.10 1.98
N PHE A 390 -6.11 16.16 1.85
CA PHE A 390 -5.58 15.41 2.99
C PHE A 390 -4.85 16.31 3.99
N LEU A 391 -3.96 17.19 3.54
CA LEU A 391 -3.21 18.11 4.41
C LEU A 391 -4.15 19.05 5.15
N GLY A 392 -5.20 19.55 4.48
CA GLY A 392 -6.24 20.34 5.14
C GLY A 392 -7.01 19.56 6.21
N LYS A 393 -7.25 18.25 6.00
CA LYS A 393 -7.82 17.38 7.04
C LYS A 393 -6.82 17.14 8.18
N HIS A 394 -5.54 16.91 7.87
CA HIS A 394 -4.46 16.72 8.84
C HIS A 394 -4.27 17.93 9.76
N GLU A 395 -4.36 19.15 9.22
CA GLU A 395 -4.27 20.39 10.00
C GLU A 395 -5.41 20.50 11.03
N ARG A 396 -6.62 20.08 10.66
CA ARG A 396 -7.79 20.08 11.56
C ARG A 396 -7.76 18.96 12.58
N MET A 397 -7.36 17.76 12.16
CA MET A 397 -7.29 16.57 12.98
C MET A 397 -6.08 15.72 12.56
N PRO A 398 -4.97 15.73 13.33
CA PRO A 398 -3.72 15.12 12.89
C PRO A 398 -3.84 13.63 12.61
N TYR A 399 -3.25 13.20 11.51
CA TYR A 399 -2.96 11.79 11.20
C TYR A 399 -1.53 11.49 11.64
N HIS A 400 -1.30 10.31 12.21
CA HIS A 400 -0.01 9.97 12.84
C HIS A 400 0.94 9.25 11.90
N VAL A 401 0.40 8.52 10.92
CA VAL A 401 1.16 7.72 9.95
C VAL A 401 0.46 7.77 8.59
N MET A 402 1.24 7.81 7.51
CA MET A 402 0.77 7.48 6.16
C MET A 402 1.31 6.12 5.74
N VAL A 403 0.49 5.28 5.12
CA VAL A 403 0.86 3.97 4.59
C VAL A 403 0.83 4.06 3.08
N GLY A 404 1.99 3.92 2.46
CA GLY A 404 2.14 3.91 1.00
C GLY A 404 2.01 2.49 0.47
N GLY A 405 1.01 2.25 -0.38
CA GLY A 405 0.66 0.93 -0.87
C GLY A 405 1.40 0.43 -2.10
N GLY A 406 2.35 1.19 -2.64
CA GLY A 406 2.94 0.94 -3.95
C GLY A 406 2.86 2.14 -4.89
N ASP A 407 3.67 2.14 -5.94
CA ASP A 407 3.69 3.16 -6.99
C ASP A 407 3.79 4.57 -6.43
N GLN A 408 4.81 4.83 -5.61
CA GLN A 408 5.00 6.15 -5.00
C GLN A 408 5.48 7.18 -6.02
N LEU A 409 5.95 6.68 -7.16
CA LEU A 409 6.35 7.37 -8.38
C LEU A 409 6.24 6.38 -9.56
N TYR A 410 6.29 6.88 -10.80
CA TYR A 410 6.20 6.06 -12.02
C TYR A 410 7.50 6.10 -12.80
N CYS A 411 8.31 5.05 -12.67
CA CYS A 411 9.66 4.97 -13.21
C CYS A 411 9.74 4.43 -14.64
N ASP A 412 8.61 4.15 -15.30
CA ASP A 412 8.54 3.50 -16.63
C ASP A 412 9.33 4.25 -17.71
N ALA A 413 9.42 5.58 -17.57
CA ALA A 413 10.20 6.42 -18.47
C ALA A 413 11.71 6.08 -18.49
N VAL A 414 12.21 5.21 -17.61
CA VAL A 414 13.58 4.68 -17.67
C VAL A 414 13.87 4.06 -19.03
N TRP A 415 12.90 3.44 -19.68
CA TRP A 415 13.06 2.80 -20.99
C TRP A 415 13.16 3.79 -22.15
N THR A 416 12.95 5.08 -21.90
CA THR A 416 13.21 6.14 -22.88
C THR A 416 14.67 6.58 -22.94
N LEU A 417 15.53 6.06 -22.05
CA LEU A 417 16.96 6.36 -22.03
C LEU A 417 17.65 5.89 -23.34
N PRO A 418 18.40 6.77 -24.03
CA PRO A 418 19.11 6.41 -25.26
C PRO A 418 20.06 5.20 -25.10
N GLU A 419 20.67 5.07 -23.93
CA GLU A 419 21.61 4.00 -23.59
C GLU A 419 20.95 2.61 -23.58
N LEU A 420 19.63 2.53 -23.32
CA LEU A 420 18.87 1.28 -23.30
C LEU A 420 18.31 0.91 -24.68
N LYS A 421 18.33 1.83 -25.65
CA LYS A 421 17.82 1.61 -27.02
C LYS A 421 18.39 0.34 -27.69
N PRO A 422 19.70 0.01 -27.60
CA PRO A 422 20.23 -1.21 -28.21
C PRO A 422 19.56 -2.50 -27.70
N PHE A 423 19.15 -2.52 -26.43
CA PHE A 423 18.42 -3.63 -25.84
C PHE A 423 16.97 -3.69 -26.34
N LEU A 424 16.30 -2.55 -26.48
CA LEU A 424 14.90 -2.45 -26.95
C LEU A 424 14.75 -2.76 -28.46
N ASP A 425 15.76 -2.38 -29.25
CA ASP A 425 15.80 -2.64 -30.69
C ASP A 425 16.17 -4.12 -31.00
N CYS A 426 16.73 -4.85 -30.05
CA CYS A 426 17.08 -6.27 -30.22
C CYS A 426 15.85 -7.18 -30.19
N LYS A 427 15.32 -7.57 -31.36
CA LYS A 427 14.11 -8.42 -31.47
C LYS A 427 14.35 -9.92 -31.25
N ASP A 428 15.59 -10.39 -31.39
CA ASP A 428 15.93 -11.79 -31.14
C ASP A 428 16.01 -12.05 -29.62
N LYS A 429 15.08 -12.87 -29.09
CA LYS A 429 14.97 -13.17 -27.65
C LYS A 429 16.27 -13.71 -27.04
N LYS A 430 17.03 -14.54 -27.77
CA LYS A 430 18.29 -15.12 -27.27
C LYS A 430 19.38 -14.07 -27.24
N LYS A 431 19.52 -13.27 -28.30
CA LYS A 431 20.52 -12.18 -28.35
C LYS A 431 20.18 -11.09 -27.32
N ARG A 432 18.91 -10.73 -27.19
CA ARG A 432 18.43 -9.72 -26.24
C ARG A 432 18.76 -10.09 -24.80
N LYS A 433 18.55 -11.36 -24.43
CA LYS A 433 18.92 -11.88 -23.09
C LYS A 433 20.42 -11.70 -22.79
N GLN A 434 21.28 -11.76 -23.82
CA GLN A 434 22.73 -11.66 -23.73
C GLN A 434 23.27 -10.23 -23.88
N VAL A 435 22.43 -9.24 -24.14
CA VAL A 435 22.87 -7.83 -24.16
C VAL A 435 23.38 -7.47 -22.78
N THR A 436 24.65 -7.09 -22.70
CA THR A 436 25.31 -6.71 -21.44
C THR A 436 24.75 -5.40 -20.93
N PHE A 437 24.54 -5.32 -19.61
CA PHE A 437 24.30 -4.06 -18.93
C PHE A 437 25.63 -3.32 -18.75
N THR A 438 25.88 -2.31 -19.57
CA THR A 438 27.18 -1.62 -19.59
C THR A 438 27.30 -0.58 -18.48
N PRO A 439 28.52 -0.13 -18.12
CA PRO A 439 28.71 0.96 -17.17
C PRO A 439 27.98 2.26 -17.55
N GLU A 440 27.86 2.55 -18.85
CA GLU A 440 27.13 3.72 -19.35
C GLU A 440 25.62 3.58 -19.12
N MET A 441 25.07 2.39 -19.36
CA MET A 441 23.66 2.10 -19.02
C MET A 441 23.45 2.23 -17.51
N GLN A 442 24.35 1.67 -16.69
CA GLN A 442 24.26 1.79 -15.24
C GLN A 442 24.26 3.25 -14.80
N TYR A 443 25.20 4.06 -15.28
CA TYR A 443 25.26 5.47 -14.95
C TYR A 443 23.98 6.21 -15.35
N ALA A 444 23.50 6.03 -16.59
CA ALA A 444 22.29 6.68 -17.09
C ALA A 444 21.05 6.31 -16.26
N VAL A 445 20.91 5.02 -15.92
CA VAL A 445 19.82 4.52 -15.09
C VAL A 445 19.92 5.04 -13.66
N GLU A 446 21.12 5.08 -13.05
CA GLU A 446 21.32 5.66 -11.72
C GLU A 446 20.95 7.16 -11.68
N GLN A 447 21.33 7.92 -12.70
CA GLN A 447 20.94 9.33 -12.82
C GLN A 447 19.42 9.48 -13.01
N PHE A 448 18.79 8.60 -13.80
CA PHE A 448 17.34 8.60 -13.99
C PHE A 448 16.61 8.44 -12.65
N TYR A 449 16.88 7.37 -11.89
CA TYR A 449 16.16 7.11 -10.64
C TYR A 449 16.46 8.18 -9.59
N PHE A 450 17.72 8.62 -9.46
CA PHE A 450 18.07 9.70 -8.54
C PHE A 450 17.28 10.97 -8.84
N ASN A 451 17.29 11.41 -10.10
CA ASN A 451 16.57 12.62 -10.52
C ASN A 451 15.06 12.45 -10.38
N HIS A 452 14.51 11.27 -10.69
CA HIS A 452 13.08 11.02 -10.58
C HIS A 452 12.61 11.03 -9.12
N TYR A 453 13.30 10.33 -8.23
CA TYR A 453 12.99 10.33 -6.80
C TYR A 453 13.16 11.71 -6.17
N THR A 454 14.25 12.42 -6.45
CA THR A 454 14.45 13.78 -5.95
C THR A 454 13.37 14.72 -6.49
N TYR A 455 12.94 14.55 -7.74
CA TYR A 455 11.84 15.32 -8.31
C TYR A 455 10.52 15.07 -7.57
N VAL A 456 10.10 13.81 -7.43
CA VAL A 456 8.78 13.48 -6.85
C VAL A 456 8.74 13.75 -5.35
N PHE A 457 9.78 13.35 -4.60
CA PHE A 457 9.78 13.44 -3.13
C PHE A 457 10.26 14.77 -2.58
N LEU A 458 11.14 15.48 -3.31
CA LEU A 458 11.88 16.62 -2.76
C LEU A 458 11.62 17.94 -3.51
N TYR A 459 11.01 17.92 -4.70
CA TYR A 459 10.57 19.14 -5.37
C TYR A 459 9.28 19.67 -4.75
N GLU A 460 9.06 20.98 -4.85
CA GLU A 460 7.94 21.67 -4.21
C GLU A 460 6.60 21.09 -4.66
N SER A 461 5.87 20.48 -3.71
CA SER A 461 4.58 19.83 -3.93
C SER A 461 3.88 19.56 -2.59
N SER A 462 2.58 19.33 -2.63
CA SER A 462 1.81 18.94 -1.46
C SER A 462 2.23 17.57 -0.93
N PHE A 463 2.68 16.67 -1.81
CA PHE A 463 3.28 15.40 -1.40
C PHE A 463 4.56 15.59 -0.58
N ARG A 464 5.47 16.48 -1.01
CA ARG A 464 6.67 16.85 -0.24
C ARG A 464 6.31 17.34 1.18
N HIS A 465 5.26 18.17 1.30
CA HIS A 465 4.78 18.63 2.60
C HIS A 465 4.25 17.47 3.45
N ALA A 466 3.51 16.54 2.86
CA ALA A 466 3.01 15.36 3.55
C ALA A 466 4.14 14.47 4.08
N VAL A 467 5.12 14.10 3.26
CA VAL A 467 6.23 13.20 3.67
C VAL A 467 7.24 13.84 4.64
N SER A 468 7.16 15.15 4.86
CA SER A 468 7.95 15.88 5.87
C SER A 468 7.14 16.26 7.12
N SER A 469 5.82 16.01 7.14
CA SER A 469 4.96 16.40 8.26
C SER A 469 4.19 15.21 8.87
N VAL A 470 4.03 14.13 8.11
CA VAL A 470 3.37 12.90 8.55
C VAL A 470 4.32 11.72 8.30
N PRO A 471 4.75 10.99 9.35
CA PRO A 471 5.61 9.83 9.19
C PRO A 471 5.05 8.79 8.21
N TYR A 472 5.82 8.38 7.21
CA TYR A 472 5.36 7.39 6.23
C TYR A 472 5.87 5.97 6.52
N ALA A 473 5.11 4.99 6.03
CA ALA A 473 5.43 3.58 5.96
C ALA A 473 5.05 3.06 4.57
N MET A 474 6.00 3.08 3.64
CA MET A 474 5.76 2.71 2.25
C MET A 474 6.11 1.25 1.99
N MET A 475 5.56 0.68 0.94
CA MET A 475 5.82 -0.65 0.41
C MET A 475 6.04 -0.52 -1.09
N ILE A 476 6.91 -1.38 -1.65
CA ILE A 476 7.23 -1.39 -3.08
C ILE A 476 6.09 -1.95 -3.91
N ASP A 477 5.92 -1.40 -5.11
CA ASP A 477 5.22 -2.03 -6.22
C ASP A 477 6.01 -1.86 -7.54
N ASP A 478 5.50 -2.30 -8.68
CA ASP A 478 6.27 -2.37 -9.92
C ASP A 478 6.63 -1.01 -10.48
N HIS A 479 5.75 0.00 -10.48
CA HIS A 479 6.10 1.31 -11.03
C HIS A 479 7.17 2.06 -10.21
N ASP A 480 7.47 1.63 -8.97
CA ASP A 480 8.67 2.09 -8.25
C ASP A 480 9.98 1.61 -8.94
N ILE A 481 9.86 0.58 -9.77
CA ILE A 481 10.88 -0.05 -10.63
C ILE A 481 10.59 0.31 -12.09
N PHE A 482 9.70 -0.43 -12.73
CA PHE A 482 9.03 -0.15 -14.00
C PHE A 482 7.87 -1.15 -14.14
N ASP A 483 6.85 -0.74 -14.88
CA ASP A 483 5.63 -1.51 -15.18
C ASP A 483 5.88 -3.01 -15.43
N GLY A 484 5.19 -3.87 -14.69
CA GLY A 484 5.24 -5.33 -14.83
C GLY A 484 6.50 -6.01 -14.27
N TYR A 485 7.39 -5.31 -13.54
CA TYR A 485 8.61 -5.94 -13.01
C TYR A 485 8.31 -7.19 -12.18
N GLY A 486 8.87 -8.33 -12.62
CA GLY A 486 8.62 -9.65 -12.03
C GLY A 486 7.52 -10.47 -12.72
N SER A 487 6.73 -9.86 -13.60
CA SER A 487 5.62 -10.48 -14.35
C SER A 487 5.98 -10.83 -15.81
N TYR A 488 7.21 -10.50 -16.25
CA TYR A 488 7.72 -10.85 -17.57
C TYR A 488 8.22 -12.30 -17.70
N PRO A 489 8.23 -12.87 -18.92
CA PRO A 489 8.85 -14.17 -19.19
C PRO A 489 10.34 -14.22 -18.82
N ASP A 490 10.81 -15.41 -18.42
CA ASP A 490 12.18 -15.64 -17.93
C ASP A 490 13.29 -15.08 -18.82
N TYR A 491 13.12 -15.06 -20.13
CA TYR A 491 14.17 -14.56 -21.03
C TYR A 491 14.39 -13.04 -20.90
N LEU A 492 13.34 -12.27 -20.57
CA LEU A 492 13.41 -10.84 -20.28
C LEU A 492 13.81 -10.63 -18.82
N GLN A 493 13.06 -11.22 -17.89
CA GLN A 493 13.27 -11.02 -16.45
C GLN A 493 14.69 -11.44 -16.02
N GLN A 494 15.26 -12.45 -16.67
CA GLN A 494 16.63 -12.93 -16.40
C GLN A 494 17.71 -12.30 -17.31
N SER A 495 17.37 -11.34 -18.18
CA SER A 495 18.35 -10.63 -19.00
C SER A 495 19.24 -9.72 -18.14
N HIS A 496 20.48 -9.47 -18.59
CA HIS A 496 21.41 -8.63 -17.83
C HIS A 496 20.89 -7.19 -17.67
N VAL A 497 20.24 -6.64 -18.70
CA VAL A 497 19.68 -5.29 -18.66
C VAL A 497 18.51 -5.19 -17.68
N PHE A 498 17.54 -6.12 -17.70
CA PHE A 498 16.42 -6.09 -16.72
C PHE A 498 16.93 -6.19 -15.28
N LYS A 499 17.87 -7.12 -15.01
CA LYS A 499 18.45 -7.24 -13.68
C LYS A 499 19.25 -6.00 -13.27
N GLY A 500 19.95 -5.38 -14.21
CA GLY A 500 20.71 -4.14 -13.99
C GLY A 500 19.79 -2.98 -13.63
N VAL A 501 18.76 -2.74 -14.44
CA VAL A 501 17.74 -1.70 -14.18
C VAL A 501 17.03 -1.96 -12.85
N GLY A 502 16.57 -3.19 -12.62
CA GLY A 502 15.93 -3.60 -11.37
C GLY A 502 16.83 -3.39 -10.15
N ALA A 503 18.11 -3.78 -10.21
CA ALA A 503 19.04 -3.59 -9.09
C ALA A 503 19.23 -2.10 -8.73
N VAL A 504 19.32 -1.22 -9.74
CA VAL A 504 19.40 0.23 -9.51
C VAL A 504 18.09 0.76 -8.91
N ALA A 505 16.95 0.38 -9.46
CA ALA A 505 15.64 0.81 -8.96
C ALA A 505 15.43 0.41 -7.49
N LEU A 506 15.68 -0.86 -7.18
CA LEU A 506 15.53 -1.43 -5.84
C LEU A 506 16.47 -0.77 -4.82
N ARG A 507 17.66 -0.33 -5.25
CA ARG A 507 18.55 0.52 -4.43
C ARG A 507 17.86 1.83 -4.06
N PHE A 508 17.31 2.56 -5.03
CA PHE A 508 16.65 3.85 -4.75
C PHE A 508 15.35 3.72 -3.97
N TYR A 509 14.57 2.66 -4.19
CA TYR A 509 13.44 2.29 -3.31
C TYR A 509 13.91 2.15 -1.85
N MET A 510 14.96 1.37 -1.60
CA MET A 510 15.47 1.16 -0.24
C MET A 510 15.92 2.48 0.41
N LEU A 511 16.55 3.37 -0.36
CA LEU A 511 17.01 4.67 0.14
C LEU A 511 15.85 5.61 0.47
N PHE A 512 14.97 5.90 -0.49
CA PHE A 512 13.94 6.93 -0.33
C PHE A 512 12.75 6.43 0.49
N GLN A 513 12.27 5.22 0.22
CA GLN A 513 11.03 4.70 0.82
C GLN A 513 11.29 3.91 2.11
N GLN A 514 12.46 3.28 2.26
CA GLN A 514 12.81 2.57 3.49
C GLN A 514 13.85 3.26 4.38
N GLN A 515 14.52 4.31 3.88
CA GLN A 515 15.64 4.97 4.57
C GLN A 515 16.69 3.94 5.04
N SER A 516 17.03 3.01 4.15
CA SER A 516 17.88 1.86 4.43
C SER A 516 18.69 1.44 3.21
N THR A 517 19.57 0.46 3.43
CA THR A 517 20.18 -0.36 2.37
C THR A 517 19.85 -1.83 2.63
N VAL A 518 20.18 -2.71 1.70
CA VAL A 518 20.06 -4.18 1.87
C VAL A 518 20.80 -4.65 3.13
N GLN A 519 22.00 -4.11 3.37
CA GLN A 519 22.86 -4.49 4.51
C GLN A 519 22.30 -4.00 5.85
N LEU A 520 21.59 -2.86 5.86
CA LEU A 520 21.02 -2.27 7.06
C LEU A 520 19.55 -2.69 7.30
N ALA A 521 18.94 -3.40 6.36
CA ALA A 521 17.51 -3.69 6.35
C ALA A 521 17.02 -4.34 7.66
N ALA A 522 17.70 -5.40 8.11
CA ALA A 522 17.35 -6.07 9.37
C ALA A 522 17.46 -5.15 10.59
N LYS A 523 18.50 -4.30 10.65
CA LYS A 523 18.67 -3.29 11.72
C LYS A 523 17.54 -2.24 11.69
N HIS A 524 16.99 -1.97 10.51
CA HIS A 524 15.88 -1.05 10.30
C HIS A 524 14.51 -1.72 10.29
N GLN A 525 14.42 -2.95 10.85
CA GLN A 525 13.18 -3.71 11.08
C GLN A 525 12.47 -4.16 9.79
N LEU A 526 13.23 -4.34 8.71
CA LEU A 526 12.77 -5.00 7.49
C LEU A 526 13.17 -6.48 7.54
N PHE A 527 12.35 -7.36 6.96
CA PHE A 527 12.57 -8.80 7.00
C PHE A 527 12.03 -9.53 5.76
N GLY A 528 12.58 -10.71 5.53
CA GLY A 528 12.32 -11.58 4.38
C GLY A 528 13.54 -12.45 4.11
N ALA A 529 13.42 -13.45 3.24
CA ALA A 529 14.56 -14.29 2.86
C ALA A 529 15.50 -13.54 1.91
N SER A 530 14.93 -12.89 0.92
CA SER A 530 15.53 -11.97 -0.06
C SER A 530 14.58 -10.81 -0.39
N SER A 531 13.58 -10.58 0.46
CA SER A 531 12.61 -9.48 0.41
C SER A 531 12.69 -8.62 1.67
N PHE A 532 12.00 -7.47 1.66
CA PHE A 532 12.07 -6.45 2.70
C PHE A 532 10.67 -6.01 3.18
N SER A 533 9.87 -6.98 3.60
CA SER A 533 8.59 -6.77 4.28
C SER A 533 8.78 -6.09 5.65
N TRP A 534 7.72 -5.51 6.20
CA TRP A 534 7.73 -4.88 7.52
C TRP A 534 6.42 -5.09 8.29
N LEU A 535 6.49 -5.06 9.62
CA LEU A 535 5.34 -5.13 10.53
C LEU A 535 5.37 -3.93 11.47
N LYS A 536 4.28 -3.18 11.54
CA LYS A 536 4.18 -1.92 12.31
C LYS A 536 2.94 -1.88 13.18
N HIS A 537 3.09 -1.42 14.40
CA HIS A 537 2.03 -1.22 15.37
C HIS A 537 1.51 0.21 15.33
N LEU A 538 0.20 0.37 15.12
CA LEU A 538 -0.49 1.65 15.15
C LEU A 538 -1.39 1.68 16.39
N GLY A 539 -0.74 1.81 17.55
CA GLY A 539 -1.35 1.57 18.85
C GLY A 539 -1.27 0.10 19.28
N SER A 540 -1.93 -0.25 20.39
CA SER A 540 -1.88 -1.61 20.95
C SER A 540 -2.83 -2.60 20.26
N SER A 541 -3.86 -2.09 19.57
CA SER A 541 -4.97 -2.88 19.02
C SER A 541 -4.87 -3.15 17.52
N THR A 542 -4.00 -2.43 16.81
CA THR A 542 -3.89 -2.52 15.34
C THR A 542 -2.44 -2.70 14.92
N ALA A 543 -2.20 -3.69 14.07
CA ALA A 543 -0.93 -3.88 13.37
C ALA A 543 -1.13 -3.84 11.86
N VAL A 544 -0.11 -3.35 11.15
CA VAL A 544 -0.06 -3.26 9.69
C VAL A 544 1.16 -4.02 9.18
N LEU A 545 0.94 -4.98 8.29
CA LEU A 545 1.96 -5.75 7.60
C LEU A 545 2.08 -5.24 6.16
N GLY A 546 3.21 -4.66 5.79
CA GLY A 546 3.55 -4.40 4.39
C GLY A 546 4.32 -5.58 3.82
N VAL A 547 3.79 -6.20 2.77
CA VAL A 547 4.40 -7.37 2.12
C VAL A 547 5.16 -6.94 0.88
N ASP A 548 6.47 -7.18 0.87
CA ASP A 548 7.26 -6.99 -0.33
C ASP A 548 6.99 -8.10 -1.34
N ALA A 549 6.34 -7.72 -2.44
CA ALA A 549 5.93 -8.59 -3.54
C ALA A 549 6.77 -8.37 -4.81
N ARG A 550 7.93 -7.69 -4.74
CA ARG A 550 8.72 -7.33 -5.94
C ARG A 550 10.16 -7.83 -5.90
N PHE A 551 10.82 -7.91 -4.74
CA PHE A 551 12.22 -8.35 -4.66
C PHE A 551 12.44 -9.82 -5.05
N GLU A 552 11.50 -10.69 -4.68
CA GLU A 552 11.57 -12.15 -4.92
C GLU A 552 10.68 -12.60 -6.09
N ARG A 553 10.00 -11.65 -6.75
CA ARG A 553 8.97 -11.95 -7.74
C ARG A 553 9.56 -12.57 -9.00
N SER A 554 8.86 -13.57 -9.49
CA SER A 554 8.99 -14.18 -10.80
C SER A 554 7.60 -14.45 -11.36
N LEU A 555 7.51 -14.85 -12.62
CA LEU A 555 6.24 -15.12 -13.28
C LEU A 555 5.33 -16.10 -12.52
N THR A 556 5.92 -17.07 -11.80
CA THR A 556 5.18 -18.13 -11.07
C THR A 556 5.23 -18.02 -9.55
N GLN A 557 5.91 -17.01 -9.01
CA GLN A 557 6.07 -16.83 -7.56
C GLN A 557 6.12 -15.34 -7.25
N VAL A 558 5.20 -14.87 -6.41
CA VAL A 558 5.17 -13.48 -5.95
C VAL A 558 6.08 -13.30 -4.73
N VAL A 559 5.90 -14.15 -3.71
CA VAL A 559 6.70 -14.17 -2.48
C VAL A 559 7.22 -15.57 -2.23
N SER A 560 8.48 -15.71 -1.82
CA SER A 560 9.04 -17.04 -1.57
C SER A 560 8.43 -17.71 -0.34
N PRO A 561 8.34 -19.06 -0.32
CA PRO A 561 7.92 -19.81 0.86
C PRO A 561 8.71 -19.45 2.13
N ALA A 562 10.02 -19.23 2.00
CA ALA A 562 10.89 -18.83 3.12
C ALA A 562 10.50 -17.45 3.68
N SER A 563 10.18 -16.48 2.82
CA SER A 563 9.68 -15.18 3.24
C SER A 563 8.32 -15.28 3.94
N TYR A 564 7.40 -16.12 3.45
CA TYR A 564 6.15 -16.38 4.17
C TYR A 564 6.39 -16.95 5.56
N ASP A 565 7.31 -17.90 5.72
CA ASP A 565 7.59 -18.47 7.04
C ASP A 565 8.16 -17.44 8.02
N ILE A 566 9.01 -16.53 7.53
CA ILE A 566 9.48 -15.38 8.31
C ILE A 566 8.30 -14.45 8.68
N ILE A 567 7.45 -14.08 7.72
CA ILE A 567 6.27 -13.22 7.94
C ILE A 567 5.37 -13.82 9.03
N PHE A 568 4.99 -15.08 8.92
CA PHE A 568 4.10 -15.72 9.89
C PHE A 568 4.78 -15.97 11.23
N GLY A 569 6.11 -16.18 11.25
CA GLY A 569 6.91 -16.14 12.47
C GLY A 569 6.80 -14.77 13.16
N LYS A 570 6.93 -13.68 12.39
CA LYS A 570 6.78 -12.31 12.93
C LYS A 570 5.39 -12.05 13.49
N LEU A 571 4.33 -12.44 12.77
CA LEU A 571 2.95 -12.30 13.25
C LEU A 571 2.69 -13.11 14.54
N ARG A 572 3.29 -14.29 14.66
CA ARG A 572 3.20 -15.10 15.87
C ARG A 572 3.91 -14.42 17.05
N ASP A 573 5.13 -13.94 16.84
CA ASP A 573 6.05 -13.59 17.93
C ASP A 573 6.01 -12.11 18.35
N HIS A 574 5.54 -11.21 17.48
CA HIS A 574 5.69 -9.76 17.69
C HIS A 574 4.39 -8.97 17.84
N LEU A 575 3.22 -9.60 17.71
CA LEU A 575 1.94 -8.92 17.91
C LEU A 575 1.53 -8.88 19.39
N SER A 576 1.04 -7.72 19.83
CA SER A 576 0.42 -7.51 21.14
C SER A 576 -0.71 -8.52 21.44
N THR A 577 -0.89 -8.87 22.71
CA THR A 577 -2.06 -9.63 23.18
C THR A 577 -3.36 -8.86 23.03
N GLU A 578 -3.29 -7.52 23.03
CA GLU A 578 -4.42 -6.62 22.83
C GLU A 578 -4.72 -6.36 21.34
N CYS A 579 -3.92 -6.91 20.43
CA CYS A 579 -4.12 -6.73 18.99
C CYS A 579 -5.44 -7.37 18.57
N ARG A 580 -6.30 -6.60 17.91
CA ARG A 580 -7.62 -7.02 17.41
C ARG A 580 -7.69 -6.99 15.88
N HIS A 581 -6.87 -6.15 15.25
CA HIS A 581 -6.84 -5.96 13.79
C HIS A 581 -5.44 -6.14 13.23
N LEU A 582 -5.34 -6.95 12.18
CA LEU A 582 -4.19 -7.03 11.30
C LEU A 582 -4.60 -6.51 9.92
N VAL A 583 -3.99 -5.41 9.48
CA VAL A 583 -4.12 -4.94 8.10
C VAL A 583 -2.93 -5.46 7.29
N VAL A 584 -3.19 -6.16 6.19
CA VAL A 584 -2.16 -6.66 5.27
C VAL A 584 -2.20 -5.78 4.02
N VAL A 585 -1.09 -5.09 3.75
CA VAL A 585 -0.93 -4.23 2.58
C VAL A 585 -0.29 -5.04 1.47
N LEU A 586 -0.92 -5.01 0.29
CA LEU A 586 -0.48 -5.66 -0.94
C LEU A 586 -0.61 -4.64 -2.08
N GLY A 587 0.35 -4.58 -3.00
CA GLY A 587 0.33 -3.63 -4.12
C GLY A 587 -0.94 -3.79 -4.95
N VAL A 588 -1.14 -5.03 -5.41
CA VAL A 588 -2.32 -5.43 -6.18
C VAL A 588 -3.40 -6.08 -5.28
N PRO A 589 -4.71 -5.83 -5.53
CA PRO A 589 -5.80 -6.42 -4.75
C PRO A 589 -5.87 -7.96 -4.82
N ILE A 590 -6.05 -8.62 -3.67
CA ILE A 590 -6.13 -10.09 -3.58
C ILE A 590 -7.55 -10.64 -3.80
N ALA A 591 -8.58 -9.83 -3.53
CA ALA A 591 -9.98 -10.16 -3.82
C ALA A 591 -10.57 -9.10 -4.75
N TYR A 592 -10.60 -9.42 -6.05
CA TYR A 592 -10.92 -8.49 -7.14
C TYR A 592 -11.49 -9.26 -8.34
N PRO A 593 -12.21 -8.60 -9.28
CA PRO A 593 -12.68 -9.28 -10.49
C PRO A 593 -11.52 -9.91 -11.27
N ARG A 594 -11.77 -11.11 -11.81
CA ARG A 594 -10.78 -11.88 -12.56
C ARG A 594 -10.54 -11.20 -13.92
N MET A 595 -9.34 -10.67 -14.13
CA MET A 595 -8.98 -9.95 -15.37
C MET A 595 -9.15 -10.83 -16.61
N SER A 596 -8.79 -12.10 -16.56
CA SER A 596 -9.00 -13.07 -17.67
C SER A 596 -10.46 -13.20 -18.13
N THR A 597 -11.41 -13.07 -17.20
CA THR A 597 -12.85 -13.09 -17.53
C THR A 597 -13.27 -11.77 -18.15
N ALA A 598 -12.74 -10.64 -17.65
CA ALA A 598 -12.96 -9.32 -18.24
C ALA A 598 -12.42 -9.22 -19.66
N GLU A 599 -11.23 -9.76 -19.92
CA GLU A 599 -10.62 -9.83 -21.25
C GLU A 599 -11.42 -10.67 -22.23
N THR A 600 -11.85 -11.86 -21.80
CA THR A 600 -12.70 -12.73 -22.63
C THR A 600 -14.00 -12.01 -22.99
N ALA A 601 -14.62 -11.34 -22.01
CA ALA A 601 -15.83 -10.55 -22.23
C ALA A 601 -15.60 -9.37 -23.19
N LEU A 602 -14.50 -8.63 -23.03
CA LEU A 602 -14.12 -7.52 -23.91
C LEU A 602 -13.80 -8.00 -25.32
N THR A 603 -13.11 -9.12 -25.47
CA THR A 603 -12.81 -9.75 -26.77
C THR A 603 -14.10 -10.15 -27.47
N VAL A 604 -15.02 -10.83 -26.77
CA VAL A 604 -16.33 -11.19 -27.32
C VAL A 604 -17.11 -9.93 -27.70
N LEU A 605 -17.16 -8.91 -26.83
CA LEU A 605 -17.83 -7.65 -27.13
C LEU A 605 -17.22 -6.99 -28.36
N SER A 606 -15.89 -6.93 -28.47
CA SER A 606 -15.16 -6.32 -29.59
C SER A 606 -15.46 -6.95 -30.95
N SER A 607 -15.80 -8.25 -30.97
CA SER A 607 -16.19 -8.98 -32.18
C SER A 607 -17.58 -8.64 -32.71
N THR A 608 -18.37 -7.87 -31.95
CA THR A 608 -19.68 -7.37 -32.39
C THR A 608 -19.57 -6.05 -33.16
N THR A 609 -20.56 -5.73 -33.99
CA THR A 609 -20.59 -4.46 -34.75
C THR A 609 -20.54 -3.23 -33.82
N VAL A 610 -21.14 -3.33 -32.63
CA VAL A 610 -21.11 -2.32 -31.56
C VAL A 610 -19.74 -2.30 -30.85
N GLY A 611 -19.10 -3.45 -30.71
CA GLY A 611 -17.75 -3.60 -30.14
C GLY A 611 -16.64 -2.99 -30.98
N SER A 612 -16.78 -2.96 -32.30
CA SER A 612 -15.80 -2.30 -33.19
C SER A 612 -15.63 -0.80 -32.88
N LEU A 613 -16.65 -0.15 -32.31
CA LEU A 613 -16.59 1.23 -31.81
C LEU A 613 -15.89 1.33 -30.44
N LEU A 614 -16.01 0.30 -29.59
CA LEU A 614 -15.30 0.22 -28.30
C LEU A 614 -13.79 -0.04 -28.49
N VAL A 615 -13.39 -0.83 -29.48
CA VAL A 615 -11.97 -1.00 -29.86
C VAL A 615 -11.39 0.33 -30.33
N LYS A 616 -12.13 1.10 -31.15
CA LYS A 616 -11.73 2.44 -31.58
C LYS A 616 -11.65 3.46 -30.44
N SER A 617 -12.27 3.18 -29.29
CA SER A 617 -12.18 4.00 -28.08
C SER A 617 -10.99 3.65 -27.17
N GLY A 618 -10.16 2.67 -27.55
CA GLY A 618 -8.97 2.26 -26.78
C GLY A 618 -9.25 1.28 -25.64
N ALA A 619 -10.43 0.68 -25.57
CA ALA A 619 -10.83 -0.20 -24.46
C ALA A 619 -10.34 -1.65 -24.56
N VAL A 620 -9.72 -2.04 -25.69
CA VAL A 620 -9.15 -3.38 -25.91
C VAL A 620 -7.76 -3.19 -26.50
N SER A 621 -6.73 -3.29 -25.66
CA SER A 621 -5.35 -3.27 -26.11
C SER A 621 -4.96 -4.68 -26.58
N GLY A 622 -4.85 -4.85 -27.90
CA GLY A 622 -4.14 -5.96 -28.52
C GLY A 622 -2.70 -5.57 -28.90
N THR A 623 -2.12 -4.57 -28.24
CA THR A 623 -0.79 -4.07 -28.56
C THR A 623 0.30 -4.81 -27.80
N LEU A 624 1.48 -4.84 -28.42
CA LEU A 624 2.69 -5.27 -27.74
C LEU A 624 3.20 -4.12 -26.89
N ASN A 625 3.68 -4.40 -25.68
CA ASN A 625 4.43 -3.44 -24.89
C ASN A 625 5.79 -3.13 -25.55
N GLU A 626 6.56 -2.24 -24.95
CA GLU A 626 7.88 -1.83 -25.45
C GLU A 626 8.90 -2.99 -25.52
N PHE A 627 8.61 -4.11 -24.85
CA PHE A 627 9.42 -5.32 -24.88
C PHE A 627 8.98 -6.31 -25.97
N GLY A 628 7.88 -6.04 -26.70
CA GLY A 628 7.36 -6.96 -27.70
C GLY A 628 6.57 -8.14 -27.11
N GLU A 629 6.13 -8.03 -25.85
CA GLU A 629 5.22 -8.97 -25.21
C GLU A 629 3.78 -8.40 -25.22
N PRO A 630 2.73 -9.23 -25.18
CA PRO A 630 1.36 -8.73 -25.13
C PRO A 630 1.13 -7.94 -23.84
N GLU A 631 0.79 -6.66 -23.94
CA GLU A 631 0.56 -5.73 -22.80
C GLU A 631 -0.46 -6.32 -21.82
N LEU A 632 -1.58 -6.80 -22.35
CA LEU A 632 -2.64 -7.40 -21.56
C LEU A 632 -2.20 -8.64 -20.76
N LEU A 633 -1.25 -9.43 -21.29
CA LEU A 633 -0.76 -10.61 -20.59
C LEU A 633 0.10 -10.23 -19.39
N ASP A 634 0.81 -9.10 -19.47
CA ASP A 634 1.60 -8.57 -18.39
C ASP A 634 0.69 -8.11 -17.24
N ASP A 635 -0.29 -7.24 -17.54
CA ASP A 635 -1.32 -6.78 -16.59
C ASP A 635 -2.04 -7.96 -15.92
N LEU A 636 -2.40 -8.97 -16.70
CA LEU A 636 -3.08 -10.16 -16.20
C LEU A 636 -2.21 -10.94 -15.22
N ASN A 637 -0.93 -11.15 -15.56
CA ASN A 637 0.01 -11.90 -14.71
C ASN A 637 0.47 -11.09 -13.51
N ASP A 638 0.23 -9.78 -13.48
CA ASP A 638 0.56 -8.98 -12.31
C ASP A 638 -0.43 -9.19 -11.15
N HIS A 639 -1.69 -9.49 -11.48
CA HIS A 639 -2.76 -9.67 -10.51
C HIS A 639 -2.66 -10.96 -9.69
N TRP A 640 -2.86 -10.86 -8.37
CA TRP A 640 -3.06 -12.04 -7.50
C TRP A 640 -4.15 -12.99 -7.99
N THR A 641 -5.15 -12.46 -8.69
CA THR A 641 -6.28 -13.25 -9.20
C THR A 641 -5.98 -13.96 -10.53
N ALA A 642 -4.76 -13.86 -11.05
CA ALA A 642 -4.28 -14.63 -12.18
C ALA A 642 -4.21 -16.11 -11.84
N LYS A 643 -4.52 -16.96 -12.83
CA LYS A 643 -4.51 -18.41 -12.67
C LYS A 643 -3.14 -18.96 -12.24
N ILE A 644 -2.06 -18.32 -12.69
CA ILE A 644 -0.69 -18.73 -12.37
C ILE A 644 -0.35 -18.54 -10.88
N HIS A 645 -1.05 -17.63 -10.19
CA HIS A 645 -0.84 -17.29 -8.78
C HIS A 645 -1.85 -17.91 -7.82
N ASP A 646 -2.88 -18.61 -8.33
CA ASP A 646 -3.98 -19.14 -7.51
C ASP A 646 -3.49 -20.01 -6.35
N THR A 647 -2.47 -20.85 -6.56
CA THR A 647 -1.91 -21.70 -5.50
C THR A 647 -1.30 -20.88 -4.38
N GLU A 648 -0.43 -19.93 -4.71
CA GLU A 648 0.24 -19.08 -3.73
C GLU A 648 -0.75 -18.17 -3.00
N ARG A 649 -1.65 -17.53 -3.75
CA ARG A 649 -2.74 -16.71 -3.23
C ARG A 649 -3.58 -17.48 -2.22
N ASN A 650 -4.00 -18.69 -2.57
CA ASN A 650 -4.88 -19.49 -1.73
C ASN A 650 -4.15 -19.97 -0.46
N GLU A 651 -2.85 -20.25 -0.54
CA GLU A 651 -2.04 -20.57 0.64
C GLU A 651 -1.93 -19.37 1.58
N LEU A 652 -1.64 -18.17 1.07
CA LEU A 652 -1.58 -16.94 1.87
C LEU A 652 -2.91 -16.68 2.60
N VAL A 653 -4.04 -16.68 1.88
CA VAL A 653 -5.36 -16.46 2.46
C VAL A 653 -5.69 -17.56 3.49
N SER A 654 -5.41 -18.83 3.20
CA SER A 654 -5.69 -19.94 4.12
C SER A 654 -4.85 -19.86 5.40
N ARG A 655 -3.56 -19.52 5.29
CA ARG A 655 -2.69 -19.30 6.47
C ARG A 655 -3.17 -18.12 7.30
N LEU A 656 -3.61 -17.03 6.67
CA LEU A 656 -4.20 -15.88 7.36
C LEU A 656 -5.54 -16.25 8.04
N GLN A 657 -6.36 -17.11 7.45
CA GLN A 657 -7.64 -17.54 8.05
C GLN A 657 -7.38 -18.38 9.29
N LYS A 658 -6.38 -19.29 9.22
CA LYS A 658 -5.92 -20.06 10.37
C LYS A 658 -5.35 -19.14 11.45
N PHE A 659 -4.54 -18.16 11.08
CA PHE A 659 -4.03 -17.14 12.00
C PHE A 659 -5.16 -16.38 12.69
N ALA A 660 -6.13 -15.87 11.94
CA ALA A 660 -7.30 -15.16 12.46
C ALA A 660 -8.07 -16.02 13.46
N GLN A 661 -8.29 -17.30 13.14
CA GLN A 661 -8.94 -18.26 14.04
C GLN A 661 -8.16 -18.46 15.34
N MET A 662 -6.85 -18.71 15.25
CA MET A 662 -6.02 -19.01 16.43
C MET A 662 -5.82 -17.79 17.34
N ARG A 663 -5.74 -16.59 16.77
CA ARG A 663 -5.43 -15.36 17.51
C ARG A 663 -6.64 -14.50 17.83
N SER A 664 -7.81 -14.82 17.28
CA SER A 664 -9.00 -13.97 17.33
C SER A 664 -8.71 -12.54 16.84
N ILE A 665 -7.91 -12.44 15.77
CA ILE A 665 -7.55 -11.17 15.14
C ILE A 665 -8.28 -11.06 13.80
N ARG A 666 -8.96 -9.94 13.56
CA ARG A 666 -9.58 -9.62 12.29
C ARG A 666 -8.52 -9.26 11.26
N VAL A 667 -8.48 -9.96 10.14
CA VAL A 667 -7.58 -9.66 9.02
C VAL A 667 -8.32 -8.84 7.96
N THR A 668 -7.70 -7.76 7.48
CA THR A 668 -8.18 -6.92 6.37
C THR A 668 -7.04 -6.69 5.38
N PHE A 669 -7.31 -6.80 4.09
CA PHE A 669 -6.40 -6.42 3.03
C PHE A 669 -6.64 -4.98 2.59
N LEU A 670 -5.56 -4.27 2.28
CA LEU A 670 -5.58 -2.90 1.77
C LEU A 670 -4.62 -2.81 0.57
N SER A 671 -5.12 -2.36 -0.58
CA SER A 671 -4.36 -2.44 -1.83
C SER A 671 -4.56 -1.26 -2.77
N GLY A 672 -3.61 -1.13 -3.70
CA GLY A 672 -3.50 -0.08 -4.71
C GLY A 672 -3.68 -0.59 -6.15
N ASP A 673 -2.79 -0.12 -7.04
CA ASP A 673 -2.58 -0.56 -8.44
C ASP A 673 -3.74 -0.29 -9.43
N VAL A 674 -4.95 -0.79 -9.16
CA VAL A 674 -6.05 -0.87 -10.16
C VAL A 674 -6.79 0.44 -10.47
N HIS A 675 -6.27 1.58 -10.01
CA HIS A 675 -6.77 2.95 -10.24
C HIS A 675 -8.26 3.23 -9.96
N CYS A 676 -8.94 2.39 -9.17
CA CYS A 676 -10.31 2.66 -8.73
C CYS A 676 -10.53 2.39 -7.23
N CYS A 677 -11.68 2.83 -6.72
CA CYS A 677 -12.17 2.47 -5.39
C CYS A 677 -12.96 1.17 -5.47
N ALA A 678 -12.75 0.23 -4.55
CA ALA A 678 -13.53 -1.00 -4.50
C ALA A 678 -13.53 -1.64 -3.11
N VAL A 679 -14.53 -2.49 -2.84
CA VAL A 679 -14.51 -3.37 -1.67
C VAL A 679 -14.85 -4.80 -2.07
N GLY A 680 -13.93 -5.73 -1.76
CA GLY A 680 -14.11 -7.17 -1.86
C GLY A 680 -14.15 -7.82 -0.49
N LYS A 681 -14.52 -9.10 -0.44
CA LYS A 681 -14.37 -9.92 0.78
C LYS A 681 -14.28 -11.41 0.50
N PHE A 682 -13.58 -12.10 1.39
CA PHE A 682 -13.76 -13.52 1.69
C PHE A 682 -14.75 -13.67 2.85
N MET A 683 -15.53 -14.75 2.89
CA MET A 683 -16.42 -15.05 4.03
C MET A 683 -16.79 -16.54 4.08
N SER A 684 -17.20 -17.02 5.26
CA SER A 684 -17.71 -18.38 5.41
C SER A 684 -18.95 -18.61 4.56
N LYS A 685 -19.03 -19.78 3.92
CA LYS A 685 -20.23 -20.27 3.23
C LYS A 685 -21.39 -20.45 4.23
N PRO A 686 -22.64 -20.16 3.84
CA PRO A 686 -23.80 -20.44 4.68
C PRO A 686 -23.86 -21.93 5.08
N SER A 687 -24.11 -22.22 6.36
CA SER A 687 -24.22 -23.60 6.83
C SER A 687 -25.44 -24.28 6.20
N ARG A 688 -25.23 -25.47 5.62
CA ARG A 688 -26.32 -26.35 5.15
C ARG A 688 -26.74 -27.41 6.17
N LYS A 689 -26.10 -27.46 7.36
CA LYS A 689 -26.39 -28.49 8.37
C LYS A 689 -27.46 -28.02 9.35
N SER A 690 -28.47 -28.89 9.53
CA SER A 690 -29.56 -28.87 10.52
C SER A 690 -30.68 -27.85 10.33
N GLY A 691 -31.57 -28.05 9.35
CA GLY A 691 -32.98 -27.58 9.37
C GLY A 691 -33.26 -26.07 9.40
N SER A 692 -32.28 -25.25 9.75
CA SER A 692 -32.28 -23.80 9.71
C SER A 692 -31.73 -23.37 8.36
N ALA A 693 -32.59 -22.80 7.52
CA ALA A 693 -32.22 -22.33 6.18
C ALA A 693 -30.97 -21.43 6.24
N GLY A 694 -29.86 -21.88 5.64
CA GLY A 694 -28.73 -21.03 5.20
C GLY A 694 -28.20 -19.99 6.19
N ALA A 695 -28.15 -20.29 7.49
CA ALA A 695 -27.70 -19.31 8.48
C ALA A 695 -26.25 -18.87 8.18
N THR A 696 -26.07 -17.57 7.93
CA THR A 696 -24.76 -16.95 7.76
C THR A 696 -24.16 -16.68 9.13
N LEU A 697 -22.88 -17.01 9.32
CA LEU A 697 -22.19 -16.75 10.57
C LEU A 697 -22.13 -15.24 10.82
N ALA A 698 -22.36 -14.81 12.07
CA ALA A 698 -22.21 -13.40 12.44
C ALA A 698 -20.78 -12.94 12.11
N HIS A 699 -20.63 -11.74 11.53
CA HIS A 699 -19.32 -11.23 11.11
C HIS A 699 -18.29 -11.26 12.25
N THR A 700 -18.72 -10.90 13.47
CA THR A 700 -17.88 -10.93 14.68
C THR A 700 -17.40 -12.33 15.09
N LYS A 701 -17.95 -13.40 14.52
CA LYS A 701 -17.56 -14.81 14.80
C LYS A 701 -16.90 -15.49 13.60
N ASP A 702 -16.91 -14.86 12.43
CA ASP A 702 -16.40 -15.44 11.19
C ASP A 702 -14.92 -15.12 11.01
N HIS A 703 -14.03 -16.04 11.35
CA HIS A 703 -12.58 -15.90 11.11
C HIS A 703 -12.19 -15.95 9.63
N ARG A 704 -13.10 -16.40 8.74
CA ARG A 704 -12.89 -16.37 7.28
C ARG A 704 -13.29 -15.03 6.66
N LEU A 705 -14.02 -14.20 7.39
CA LEU A 705 -14.34 -12.85 6.93
C LEU A 705 -13.07 -12.01 6.85
N MET A 706 -12.65 -11.68 5.65
CA MET A 706 -11.53 -10.79 5.38
C MET A 706 -11.95 -9.82 4.29
N TYR A 707 -11.94 -8.53 4.61
CA TYR A 707 -12.24 -7.50 3.63
C TYR A 707 -11.00 -7.21 2.78
N GLN A 708 -11.21 -6.88 1.51
CA GLN A 708 -10.24 -6.19 0.67
C GLN A 708 -10.77 -4.77 0.46
N VAL A 709 -10.04 -3.78 0.92
CA VAL A 709 -10.30 -2.37 0.62
C VAL A 709 -9.33 -1.96 -0.48
N VAL A 710 -9.84 -1.41 -1.58
CA VAL A 710 -9.03 -0.90 -2.69
C VAL A 710 -9.16 0.61 -2.72
N SER A 711 -8.02 1.30 -2.65
CA SER A 711 -7.96 2.75 -2.69
C SER A 711 -6.82 3.18 -3.61
N SER A 712 -7.13 3.27 -4.90
CA SER A 712 -6.19 3.69 -5.95
C SER A 712 -6.95 4.54 -6.98
N ALA A 713 -6.38 5.57 -7.59
CA ALA A 713 -5.09 6.18 -7.36
C ALA A 713 -5.23 7.53 -6.64
N ILE A 714 -4.23 7.98 -5.88
CA ILE A 714 -4.25 9.35 -5.31
C ILE A 714 -3.89 10.42 -6.36
N VAL A 715 -3.09 10.08 -7.37
CA VAL A 715 -2.72 11.01 -8.46
C VAL A 715 -3.23 10.55 -9.82
N ASN A 716 -3.03 9.27 -10.16
CA ASN A 716 -3.26 8.78 -11.52
C ASN A 716 -4.73 8.82 -11.95
N ALA A 717 -4.97 8.77 -13.26
CA ALA A 717 -6.31 8.73 -13.82
C ALA A 717 -7.01 7.39 -13.53
N PRO A 718 -8.34 7.39 -13.31
CA PRO A 718 -9.09 6.14 -13.18
C PRO A 718 -9.11 5.36 -14.50
N PRO A 719 -9.38 4.03 -14.47
CA PRO A 719 -9.47 3.23 -15.68
C PRO A 719 -10.60 3.71 -16.60
N PRO A 720 -10.52 3.43 -17.91
CA PRO A 720 -11.58 3.75 -18.85
C PRO A 720 -12.93 3.19 -18.39
N LEU A 721 -14.00 3.99 -18.55
CA LEU A 721 -15.35 3.62 -18.10
C LEU A 721 -15.84 2.27 -18.69
N ALA A 722 -15.43 1.96 -19.92
CA ALA A 722 -15.74 0.68 -20.55
C ALA A 722 -15.13 -0.51 -19.78
N LEU A 723 -13.86 -0.40 -19.37
CA LEU A 723 -13.19 -1.43 -18.57
C LEU A 723 -13.87 -1.57 -17.20
N LEU A 724 -14.15 -0.47 -16.51
CA LEU A 724 -14.87 -0.50 -15.23
C LEU A 724 -16.24 -1.18 -15.36
N ARG A 725 -17.00 -0.91 -16.43
CA ARG A 725 -18.28 -1.58 -16.69
C ARG A 725 -18.10 -3.08 -16.91
N THR A 726 -17.08 -3.50 -17.66
CA THR A 726 -16.76 -4.92 -17.84
C THR A 726 -16.45 -5.57 -16.50
N LEU A 727 -15.57 -4.97 -15.68
CA LEU A 727 -15.22 -5.50 -14.36
C LEU A 727 -16.45 -5.65 -13.45
N HIS A 728 -17.41 -4.72 -13.53
CA HIS A 728 -18.68 -4.86 -12.81
C HIS A 728 -19.47 -6.09 -13.25
N VAL A 729 -19.57 -6.31 -14.56
CA VAL A 729 -20.32 -7.45 -15.12
C VAL A 729 -19.62 -8.78 -14.83
N THR A 730 -18.29 -8.83 -14.88
CA THR A 730 -17.50 -10.05 -14.68
C THR A 730 -17.19 -10.35 -13.20
N SER A 731 -17.53 -9.43 -12.29
CA SER A 731 -17.42 -9.65 -10.85
C SER A 731 -18.47 -10.67 -10.33
N SER A 732 -18.19 -11.95 -10.56
CA SER A 732 -18.97 -13.07 -10.04
C SER A 732 -18.66 -13.38 -8.58
N ASN A 733 -19.62 -14.01 -7.90
CA ASN A 733 -19.33 -14.70 -6.65
C ASN A 733 -18.49 -15.94 -6.96
N ASN A 734 -17.29 -16.01 -6.40
CA ASN A 734 -16.37 -17.11 -6.60
C ASN A 734 -16.34 -18.00 -5.36
N THR A 735 -16.19 -19.30 -5.56
CA THR A 735 -15.88 -20.22 -4.46
C THR A 735 -14.36 -20.23 -4.28
N PHE A 736 -13.88 -19.77 -3.13
CA PHE A 736 -12.46 -19.81 -2.80
C PHE A 736 -12.03 -21.24 -2.45
N ASP A 737 -12.74 -21.88 -1.51
CA ASP A 737 -12.50 -23.27 -1.13
C ASP A 737 -13.82 -23.96 -0.71
N LYS A 738 -13.74 -25.13 -0.07
CA LYS A 738 -14.92 -25.86 0.41
C LYS A 738 -15.76 -25.06 1.41
N TYR A 739 -15.18 -24.11 2.15
CA TYR A 739 -15.79 -23.44 3.29
C TYR A 739 -15.95 -21.92 3.12
N THR A 740 -15.34 -21.34 2.09
CA THR A 740 -15.19 -19.90 1.91
C THR A 740 -15.68 -19.48 0.53
N ASP A 741 -16.45 -18.39 0.49
CA ASP A 741 -16.78 -17.66 -0.73
C ASP A 741 -15.98 -16.36 -0.82
N GLU A 742 -15.74 -15.90 -2.04
CA GLU A 742 -15.09 -14.64 -2.39
C GLU A 742 -16.04 -13.83 -3.28
N ARG A 743 -16.19 -12.52 -3.01
CA ARG A 743 -16.98 -11.63 -3.87
C ARG A 743 -16.64 -10.15 -3.69
N MET A 744 -16.96 -9.36 -4.72
CA MET A 744 -17.10 -7.91 -4.61
C MET A 744 -18.39 -7.54 -3.87
N ILE A 745 -18.39 -6.40 -3.20
CA ILE A 745 -19.54 -5.87 -2.45
C ILE A 745 -20.14 -4.70 -3.23
N ASP A 746 -21.46 -4.62 -3.29
CA ASP A 746 -22.17 -3.39 -3.72
C ASP A 746 -21.98 -2.32 -2.63
N PHE A 747 -20.88 -1.58 -2.71
CA PHE A 747 -20.42 -0.64 -1.68
C PHE A 747 -20.82 0.81 -1.98
N PHE A 748 -20.89 1.19 -3.26
CA PHE A 748 -21.18 2.55 -3.70
C PHE A 748 -22.64 2.68 -4.14
N GLU A 749 -23.50 3.20 -3.28
CA GLU A 749 -24.90 3.46 -3.65
C GLU A 749 -25.04 4.69 -4.56
N ARG A 750 -24.20 5.70 -4.33
CA ARG A 750 -24.23 7.00 -5.02
C ARG A 750 -22.84 7.43 -5.47
N ASP A 751 -22.77 8.16 -6.58
CA ASP A 751 -21.54 8.82 -7.04
C ASP A 751 -21.27 10.09 -6.20
N VAL A 752 -20.13 10.75 -6.44
CA VAL A 752 -19.65 11.93 -5.71
C VAL A 752 -20.53 13.17 -5.90
N ASP A 753 -21.41 13.16 -6.91
CA ASP A 753 -22.44 14.18 -7.17
C ASP A 753 -23.81 13.80 -6.61
N ASN A 754 -23.89 12.76 -5.77
CA ASN A 754 -25.08 12.22 -5.14
C ASN A 754 -26.09 11.54 -6.10
N THR A 755 -25.72 11.31 -7.36
CA THR A 755 -26.52 10.53 -8.31
C THR A 755 -26.50 9.03 -7.96
N ASN A 756 -27.59 8.32 -8.23
CA ASN A 756 -27.68 6.88 -7.94
C ASN A 756 -26.85 6.07 -8.94
N LEU A 757 -26.05 5.14 -8.44
CA LEU A 757 -25.25 4.24 -9.26
C LEU A 757 -26.02 2.95 -9.59
N THR A 758 -25.97 2.53 -10.85
CA THR A 758 -26.39 1.19 -11.28
C THR A 758 -25.29 0.16 -11.00
N ASN A 759 -24.05 0.54 -11.29
CA ASN A 759 -22.84 -0.23 -11.02
C ASN A 759 -22.24 0.20 -9.67
N ARG A 760 -22.39 -0.65 -8.65
CA ARG A 760 -22.17 -0.28 -7.24
C ARG A 760 -20.91 -0.88 -6.61
N LYS A 761 -20.13 -1.65 -7.35
CA LYS A 761 -19.02 -2.45 -6.80
C LYS A 761 -17.68 -1.71 -6.80
N MET A 762 -17.49 -0.85 -7.81
CA MET A 762 -16.27 -0.06 -8.02
C MET A 762 -16.65 1.37 -8.41
N LEU A 763 -15.81 2.33 -8.00
CA LEU A 763 -15.95 3.74 -8.36
C LEU A 763 -14.66 4.24 -9.02
N GLY A 764 -14.77 4.69 -10.27
CA GLY A 764 -13.64 5.24 -11.04
C GLY A 764 -13.39 6.71 -10.70
N ARG A 765 -12.66 6.96 -9.61
CA ARG A 765 -12.25 8.29 -9.16
C ARG A 765 -10.86 8.22 -8.54
N ARG A 766 -10.11 9.32 -8.61
CA ARG A 766 -8.94 9.49 -7.75
C ARG A 766 -9.40 9.46 -6.29
N ASN A 767 -8.60 8.88 -5.40
CA ASN A 767 -8.99 8.73 -4.00
C ASN A 767 -7.78 8.43 -3.10
N TYR A 768 -8.04 8.51 -1.80
CA TYR A 768 -7.20 7.93 -0.74
C TYR A 768 -8.10 7.37 0.37
N CYS A 769 -7.53 6.60 1.29
CA CYS A 769 -8.28 6.01 2.39
C CYS A 769 -7.75 6.52 3.74
N THR A 770 -8.63 6.85 4.68
CA THR A 770 -8.26 7.14 6.06
C THR A 770 -8.79 6.06 6.97
N VAL A 771 -8.03 5.74 8.00
CA VAL A 771 -8.35 4.65 8.92
C VAL A 771 -8.20 5.10 10.37
N ALA A 772 -9.18 4.73 11.19
CA ALA A 772 -9.16 4.93 12.63
C ALA A 772 -9.98 3.83 13.31
N GLU A 773 -9.65 3.52 14.55
CA GLU A 773 -10.49 2.63 15.36
C GLU A 773 -11.63 3.42 16.01
N ASP A 774 -12.86 2.90 15.91
CA ASP A 774 -14.01 3.40 16.65
C ASP A 774 -13.93 2.97 18.12
N GLY A 775 -13.78 3.94 19.03
CA GLY A 775 -13.52 3.68 20.45
C GLY A 775 -14.55 2.76 21.15
N PRO A 776 -15.88 2.96 20.96
CA PRO A 776 -16.90 2.14 21.62
C PRO A 776 -16.98 0.68 21.11
N SER A 777 -16.89 0.46 19.79
CA SER A 777 -17.02 -0.88 19.21
C SER A 777 -15.68 -1.63 19.11
N GLY A 778 -14.58 -0.89 19.01
CA GLY A 778 -13.28 -1.41 18.62
C GLY A 778 -13.19 -1.74 17.13
N ASP A 779 -14.22 -1.43 16.33
CA ASP A 779 -14.22 -1.67 14.88
C ASP A 779 -13.15 -0.78 14.22
N LEU A 780 -12.50 -1.31 13.18
CA LEU A 780 -11.59 -0.53 12.38
C LEU A 780 -12.38 0.12 11.23
N VAL A 781 -12.41 1.45 11.22
CA VAL A 781 -13.20 2.25 10.28
C VAL A 781 -12.30 2.71 9.14
N PHE A 782 -12.62 2.26 7.93
CA PHE A 782 -11.99 2.69 6.69
C PHE A 782 -12.90 3.70 5.99
N VAL A 783 -12.37 4.84 5.58
CA VAL A 783 -13.11 5.86 4.83
C VAL A 783 -12.35 6.16 3.54
N ILE A 784 -12.91 5.77 2.40
CA ILE A 784 -12.40 6.13 1.07
C ILE A 784 -12.89 7.54 0.76
N HIS A 785 -11.97 8.47 0.52
CA HIS A 785 -12.23 9.85 0.13
C HIS A 785 -12.08 9.95 -1.40
N ALA A 786 -13.20 9.85 -2.12
CA ALA A 786 -13.21 9.88 -3.59
C ALA A 786 -13.33 11.31 -4.10
N GLU A 787 -12.53 11.67 -5.10
CA GLU A 787 -12.46 13.01 -5.66
C GLU A 787 -13.77 13.48 -6.29
N THR A 788 -14.13 14.74 -6.04
CA THR A 788 -15.27 15.41 -6.70
C THR A 788 -15.01 15.73 -8.16
N LEU A 789 -16.07 15.88 -8.96
CA LEU A 789 -15.98 16.14 -10.40
C LEU A 789 -15.22 17.43 -10.78
N ASP A 790 -15.09 18.37 -9.85
CA ASP A 790 -14.38 19.64 -10.03
C ASP A 790 -12.92 19.60 -9.57
N HIS A 791 -12.44 18.45 -9.07
CA HIS A 791 -11.09 18.22 -8.54
C HIS A 791 -10.71 19.18 -7.40
N ARG A 792 -11.67 19.54 -6.52
CA ARG A 792 -11.44 20.47 -5.39
C ARG A 792 -11.61 19.86 -4.01
N SER A 793 -12.28 18.72 -3.90
CA SER A 793 -12.61 18.12 -2.62
C SER A 793 -12.86 16.61 -2.76
N THR A 794 -13.28 15.98 -1.67
CA THR A 794 -13.58 14.54 -1.63
C THR A 794 -14.92 14.23 -0.98
N VAL A 795 -15.53 13.12 -1.40
CA VAL A 795 -16.73 12.52 -0.80
C VAL A 795 -16.34 11.24 -0.06
N PRO A 796 -16.72 11.09 1.23
CA PRO A 796 -16.34 9.94 2.03
C PRO A 796 -17.29 8.74 1.83
N TYR A 797 -16.71 7.55 1.70
CA TYR A 797 -17.40 6.25 1.70
C TYR A 797 -16.83 5.36 2.80
N GLN A 798 -17.67 4.95 3.75
CA GLN A 798 -17.22 4.33 5.00
C GLN A 798 -17.51 2.83 5.04
N LEU A 799 -16.51 2.04 5.45
CA LEU A 799 -16.60 0.63 5.79
C LEU A 799 -16.17 0.44 7.25
N ASN A 800 -17.05 -0.14 8.06
CA ASN A 800 -16.70 -0.56 9.42
C ASN A 800 -16.33 -2.04 9.40
N VAL A 801 -15.11 -2.36 9.82
CA VAL A 801 -14.62 -3.73 9.91
C VAL A 801 -14.70 -4.20 11.37
N PRO A 802 -15.54 -5.20 11.66
CA PRO A 802 -15.79 -5.60 13.03
C PRO A 802 -14.64 -6.43 13.61
N VAL A 803 -14.43 -6.27 14.92
CA VAL A 803 -13.54 -7.15 15.69
C VAL A 803 -13.95 -8.62 15.56
N LEU A 804 -12.97 -9.51 15.57
CA LEU A 804 -13.20 -10.95 15.66
C LEU A 804 -13.25 -11.35 17.13
N MET A 805 -14.42 -11.76 17.60
CA MET A 805 -14.60 -12.22 18.97
C MET A 805 -14.01 -13.62 19.15
N PRO A 806 -13.35 -13.91 20.28
CA PRO A 806 -12.92 -15.27 20.61
C PRO A 806 -14.10 -16.25 20.55
N SER A 807 -13.86 -17.43 19.99
CA SER A 807 -14.87 -18.48 20.00
C SER A 807 -15.14 -18.93 21.44
N THR A 808 -16.32 -18.61 21.97
CA THR A 808 -16.82 -19.16 23.23
C THR A 808 -17.21 -20.63 23.01
N GLY A 809 -16.26 -21.54 23.06
CA GLY A 809 -16.50 -22.97 22.89
C GLY A 809 -15.24 -23.76 23.22
N ASP A 810 -15.36 -24.63 24.22
CA ASP A 810 -14.32 -25.43 24.84
C ASP A 810 -13.38 -26.08 23.81
N TYR A 811 -12.10 -25.70 23.88
CA TYR A 811 -11.01 -26.52 23.37
C TYR A 811 -10.79 -27.64 24.39
N HIS A 812 -11.58 -28.70 24.27
CA HIS A 812 -11.32 -29.99 24.90
C HIS A 812 -10.79 -31.00 23.89
#